data_AF-A0A8H5B2A7-F1
#
_entry.id   AF-A0A8H5B2A7-F1
#
_cell.length_a   1.000
_cell.length_b   1.000
_cell.length_c   1.000
_cell.angle_alpha   90.00
_cell.angle_beta   90.00
_cell.angle_gamma   90.00
#
_symmetry.space_group_name_H-M   'P 1'
#
loop_
_entity.id
_entity.type
_entity.pdbx_description
1 polymer ?
#
loop_
_entity_poly.entity_id
_entity_poly.type
_entity_poly.pdbx_seq_one_letter_code
_entity_poly.pdbx_strand_id
1 'polypeptide(L)'
;MSLRQKGDEDGLPSHQGHSVQQGDVRLFQSAENFSVGTVKTTIVHGHNYTYNVTIVNNNPGGAASTSNSDILLEDIVSWLHAPDFQRIFEEASRQRLSTTGTWFVESEEFPGAGKTILSQVSSYSGSGESFSLEYLKELFKDHNGVGIAYAYIRYSERPTLRDILAGLLSQLVQDHPCACHHMKYVYSRNKKNPKVLDLVAALQDISRLLVKLFILVDGLDEAEDEVKDGLLQVLPTLGANVLITSRPLELYSHHIPEALFLSIEARTGDIDLFVDHKIKSSSKLLAILRGDPILVETLKAKVRLSSRGMFLVARLQMELVIRKARSVNSLLKALDDLPSGVDAMYEHTLERINAQPEEDASIAYRVFAWLLYGEGPFRIEALQEALATSFEDEVYDAGDMVPLPIILAACGGLVTVSKERLQDKIVGEPADYEPHKDGMIQFIHYTTHEYLLSVELPGIPQPYTYLAVACVIYLERYMDVLQDSGGEQYSETITLLFDLHPFLLHCQHNWGYYASISSRAHGPLHPYIHSFIESPSRRADTPLHLAVYHGLVDLITSRRFPHLPTSDGWTPFHDAVLDDMDTSLGALLLSYEEEVNSQTKCGMTPLMCAYNRANKITVKMILASKAVDVELRTNDGTTAFWFACRSPSYVANWPQLLLSSHPGVNVDVCDGKGNTAFMMACSSGHLQMAEWFLQRQRDPSGTRYVDQKNDNGETALVLVCRSDRMSGDIVWPVFQLLLSHGSNPHTKDTTLGRSAFLWAALSDHTESSVRIFESLLDQSLHPPIDINQRDNEGATALMLATKRSDDPDATKIKTILSHSGAEVNAHDNEGRTALMYACHGNGAAPFNAIEALLMNPEVDAHVLDRSGWSALDFACTRKSKQGATNRLVELLLFHRQWDPIAVRRAVLRFIAQPTTNILYWSPDGIDFASRLISRERSPATFDTFVWTLSHPDTVVLLGYALRRQCKVSTVLTLTNCGLLPSWESIGGGRRHCSCDEYCLTFSDSDAACEL
;
A
#
# COMPACT_ATOMS: atom_id res chain seq x y z
N MET A 1 23.66 -7.60 -16.32
CA MET A 1 24.89 -8.36 -16.60
C MET A 1 25.99 -7.78 -15.73
N SER A 2 26.84 -8.61 -15.14
CA SER A 2 28.05 -8.18 -14.43
C SER A 2 29.26 -8.79 -15.13
N LEU A 3 30.24 -7.95 -15.49
CA LEU A 3 31.55 -8.37 -15.98
C LEU A 3 32.55 -8.15 -14.85
N ARG A 4 33.10 -9.22 -14.28
CA ARG A 4 34.21 -9.15 -13.32
C ARG A 4 35.51 -9.54 -14.01
N GLN A 5 36.50 -8.65 -13.98
CA GLN A 5 37.90 -9.05 -14.16
C GLN A 5 38.35 -9.79 -12.89
N LYS A 6 38.97 -10.96 -13.07
CA LYS A 6 39.65 -11.66 -11.97
C LYS A 6 40.93 -10.87 -11.67
N GLY A 7 40.96 -10.15 -10.54
CA GLY A 7 42.19 -9.63 -9.96
C GLY A 7 42.99 -10.78 -9.34
N ASP A 8 44.29 -10.82 -9.61
CA ASP A 8 45.24 -11.75 -9.00
C ASP A 8 45.25 -11.56 -7.48
N GLU A 9 44.81 -12.58 -6.73
CA GLU A 9 45.22 -12.78 -5.35
C GLU A 9 46.42 -13.75 -5.36
N ASP A 10 47.44 -13.37 -4.59
CA ASP A 10 48.70 -14.04 -4.27
C ASP A 10 49.91 -13.84 -5.20
N GLY A 11 51.02 -13.45 -4.56
CA GLY A 11 52.17 -12.82 -5.16
C GLY A 11 53.31 -13.71 -5.66
N LEU A 12 54.24 -13.00 -6.31
CA LEU A 12 55.60 -13.33 -6.77
C LEU A 12 55.76 -14.03 -8.14
N PRO A 13 56.88 -13.73 -8.84
CA PRO A 13 56.86 -13.52 -10.29
C PRO A 13 57.52 -14.67 -11.06
N SER A 14 57.13 -14.86 -12.32
CA SER A 14 58.03 -14.93 -13.49
C SER A 14 57.44 -15.76 -14.65
N HIS A 15 57.88 -15.34 -15.84
CA HIS A 15 57.92 -16.04 -17.11
C HIS A 15 56.76 -15.87 -18.09
N GLN A 16 57.19 -15.42 -19.27
CA GLN A 16 56.45 -15.19 -20.50
C GLN A 16 55.62 -16.42 -20.90
N GLY A 17 54.32 -16.22 -20.99
CA GLY A 17 53.38 -17.10 -21.66
C GLY A 17 52.07 -16.34 -21.85
N HIS A 18 51.71 -16.06 -23.11
CA HIS A 18 50.42 -15.44 -23.43
C HIS A 18 49.28 -16.40 -23.03
N SER A 19 48.66 -16.20 -21.87
CA SER A 19 47.39 -16.82 -21.51
C SER A 19 46.24 -15.87 -21.82
N VAL A 20 45.29 -16.33 -22.63
CA VAL A 20 44.05 -15.62 -22.92
C VAL A 20 43.19 -15.65 -21.65
N GLN A 21 43.01 -14.52 -20.97
CA GLN A 21 42.04 -14.41 -19.87
C GLN A 21 40.61 -14.48 -20.46
N GLN A 22 39.88 -15.56 -20.18
CA GLN A 22 38.43 -15.65 -20.43
C GLN A 22 37.68 -14.94 -19.29
N GLY A 23 36.89 -13.93 -19.61
CA GLY A 23 35.93 -13.35 -18.66
C GLY A 23 34.66 -14.20 -18.57
N ASP A 24 34.17 -14.44 -17.36
CA ASP A 24 32.89 -15.13 -17.11
C ASP A 24 31.71 -14.15 -17.26
N VAL A 25 30.72 -14.50 -18.08
CA VAL A 25 29.44 -13.78 -18.19
C VAL A 25 28.38 -14.57 -17.42
N ARG A 26 27.79 -13.97 -16.37
CA ARG A 26 26.70 -14.57 -15.61
C ARG A 26 25.39 -13.79 -15.80
N LEU A 27 24.30 -14.54 -15.98
CA LEU A 27 22.93 -14.01 -15.90
C LEU A 27 22.56 -13.79 -14.42
N PHE A 28 21.69 -12.81 -14.14
CA PHE A 28 21.19 -12.59 -12.78
C PHE A 28 20.30 -13.78 -12.36
N GLN A 29 20.23 -14.08 -11.06
CA GLN A 29 19.47 -15.22 -10.51
C GLN A 29 17.98 -15.23 -10.88
N SER A 30 17.42 -14.08 -11.25
CA SER A 30 16.03 -13.89 -11.65
C SER A 30 15.81 -13.78 -13.17
N ALA A 31 16.83 -14.07 -13.99
CA ALA A 31 16.71 -14.09 -15.45
C ALA A 31 16.27 -15.48 -15.94
N GLU A 32 14.98 -15.66 -16.18
CA GLU A 32 14.44 -16.86 -16.82
C GLU A 32 14.34 -16.67 -18.35
N ASN A 33 14.45 -17.77 -19.11
CA ASN A 33 14.29 -17.85 -20.58
C ASN A 33 15.41 -17.28 -21.47
N PHE A 34 16.56 -16.89 -20.91
CA PHE A 34 17.75 -16.47 -21.66
C PHE A 34 18.90 -17.44 -21.46
N SER A 35 19.62 -17.77 -22.53
CA SER A 35 20.89 -18.50 -22.46
C SER A 35 22.03 -17.66 -23.06
N VAL A 36 23.21 -17.73 -22.43
CA VAL A 36 24.41 -17.11 -22.98
C VAL A 36 24.98 -18.06 -24.03
N GLY A 37 24.96 -17.64 -25.29
CA GLY A 37 25.57 -18.34 -26.41
C GLY A 37 27.08 -18.16 -26.47
N THR A 38 27.66 -18.21 -27.67
CA THR A 38 29.12 -18.10 -27.84
C THR A 38 29.62 -16.69 -27.51
N VAL A 39 30.64 -16.63 -26.65
CA VAL A 39 31.42 -15.41 -26.36
C VAL A 39 32.66 -15.42 -27.26
N LYS A 40 32.73 -14.49 -28.23
CA LYS A 40 33.92 -14.29 -29.07
C LYS A 40 34.67 -13.06 -28.61
N THR A 41 35.93 -13.24 -28.26
CA THR A 41 36.84 -12.14 -27.91
C THR A 41 37.67 -11.78 -29.13
N THR A 42 37.62 -10.52 -29.57
CA THR A 42 38.44 -10.03 -30.68
C THR A 42 39.42 -8.99 -30.14
N ILE A 43 40.72 -9.18 -30.42
CA ILE A 43 41.76 -8.23 -30.03
C ILE A 43 41.80 -7.13 -31.08
N VAL A 44 41.44 -5.91 -30.70
CA VAL A 44 41.68 -4.71 -31.50
C VAL A 44 42.89 -4.01 -30.91
N HIS A 45 43.85 -3.61 -31.75
CA HIS A 45 45.18 -3.13 -31.35
C HIS A 45 45.20 -2.25 -30.09
N GLY A 46 46.12 -2.57 -29.18
CA GLY A 46 46.41 -1.82 -27.96
C GLY A 46 45.38 -2.03 -26.85
N HIS A 47 45.66 -2.97 -25.94
CA HIS A 47 44.98 -3.24 -24.65
C HIS A 47 43.42 -3.29 -24.61
N ASN A 48 42.73 -3.12 -25.73
CA ASN A 48 41.29 -3.09 -25.84
C ASN A 48 40.76 -4.44 -26.36
N TYR A 49 39.99 -5.12 -25.52
CA TYR A 49 39.32 -6.37 -25.87
C TYR A 49 37.85 -6.08 -26.19
N THR A 50 37.36 -6.54 -27.34
CA THR A 50 35.93 -6.50 -27.66
C THR A 50 35.32 -7.87 -27.43
N TYR A 51 34.41 -7.97 -26.48
CA TYR A 51 33.65 -9.20 -26.19
C TYR A 51 32.32 -9.16 -26.94
N ASN A 52 32.16 -10.03 -27.93
CA ASN A 52 30.89 -10.24 -28.60
C ASN A 52 30.16 -11.39 -27.89
N VAL A 53 29.16 -11.06 -27.07
CA VAL A 53 28.32 -12.02 -26.35
C VAL A 53 27.00 -12.18 -27.11
N THR A 54 26.72 -13.39 -27.59
CA THR A 54 25.45 -13.70 -28.22
C THR A 54 24.47 -14.18 -27.15
N ILE A 55 23.33 -13.53 -26.96
CA ILE A 55 22.30 -13.97 -26.01
C ILE A 55 21.15 -14.56 -26.82
N VAL A 56 20.80 -15.81 -26.52
CA VAL A 56 19.71 -16.52 -27.17
C VAL A 56 18.51 -16.46 -26.25
N ASN A 57 17.45 -15.80 -26.71
CA ASN A 57 16.12 -15.93 -26.11
C ASN A 57 15.58 -17.29 -26.54
N ASN A 58 15.25 -18.16 -25.58
CA ASN A 58 14.83 -19.53 -25.87
C ASN A 58 13.34 -19.62 -26.27
N ASN A 59 12.64 -18.50 -26.46
CA ASN A 59 11.28 -18.48 -27.03
C ASN A 59 11.29 -18.18 -28.54
N PRO A 60 10.98 -19.16 -29.41
CA PRO A 60 10.68 -18.88 -30.80
C PRO A 60 9.20 -18.49 -30.93
N GLY A 61 8.95 -17.18 -31.07
CA GLY A 61 7.68 -16.68 -31.61
C GLY A 61 6.49 -16.67 -30.63
N GLY A 62 6.41 -15.62 -29.82
CA GLY A 62 5.18 -15.23 -29.13
C GLY A 62 5.18 -13.72 -28.97
N ALA A 63 4.24 -13.05 -29.65
CA ALA A 63 4.03 -11.62 -29.53
C ALA A 63 3.94 -11.21 -28.06
N ALA A 64 4.55 -10.08 -27.71
CA ALA A 64 4.50 -9.49 -26.38
C ALA A 64 3.07 -9.58 -25.82
N SER A 65 2.91 -10.31 -24.72
CA SER A 65 1.67 -10.43 -23.98
C SER A 65 1.29 -9.06 -23.43
N THR A 66 0.48 -8.32 -24.19
CA THR A 66 -0.25 -7.14 -23.72
C THR A 66 -1.33 -7.62 -22.75
N SER A 67 -0.95 -7.77 -21.47
CA SER A 67 -1.89 -7.98 -20.37
C SER A 67 -1.48 -7.26 -19.08
N ASN A 68 -0.79 -6.11 -19.21
CA ASN A 68 -0.84 -5.09 -18.17
C ASN A 68 -1.92 -4.11 -18.62
N SER A 69 -3.03 -4.01 -17.88
CA SER A 69 -3.74 -2.74 -17.81
C SER A 69 -2.67 -1.67 -17.55
N ASP A 70 -2.59 -0.64 -18.39
CA ASP A 70 -1.59 0.41 -18.27
C ASP A 70 -1.68 1.04 -16.87
N ILE A 71 -0.89 0.53 -15.93
CA ILE A 71 -0.69 1.18 -14.62
C ILE A 71 -0.08 2.53 -14.97
N LEU A 72 -0.84 3.59 -14.74
CA LEU A 72 -0.41 4.94 -15.04
C LEU A 72 0.65 5.34 -14.01
N LEU A 73 1.60 6.19 -14.42
CA LEU A 73 2.60 6.76 -13.52
C LEU A 73 1.92 7.43 -12.32
N GLU A 74 0.80 8.10 -12.57
CA GLU A 74 -0.04 8.77 -11.57
C GLU A 74 -0.56 7.81 -10.49
N ASP A 75 -0.93 6.58 -10.86
CA ASP A 75 -1.41 5.57 -9.90
C ASP A 75 -0.33 5.17 -8.89
N ILE A 76 0.92 5.03 -9.37
CA ILE A 76 2.07 4.66 -8.52
C ILE A 76 2.46 5.83 -7.63
N VAL A 77 2.51 7.04 -8.18
CA VAL A 77 2.84 8.26 -7.42
C VAL A 77 1.80 8.52 -6.34
N SER A 78 0.51 8.36 -6.66
CA SER A 78 -0.59 8.46 -5.69
C SER A 78 -0.52 7.38 -4.61
N TRP A 79 -0.24 6.13 -4.99
CA TRP A 79 -0.13 5.00 -4.06
C TRP A 79 1.01 5.14 -3.04
N LEU A 80 2.11 5.81 -3.40
CA LEU A 80 3.21 6.05 -2.48
C LEU A 80 2.84 7.02 -1.35
N HIS A 81 1.81 7.87 -1.52
CA HIS A 81 1.45 8.94 -0.58
C HIS A 81 2.66 9.77 -0.16
N ALA A 82 3.42 10.24 -1.16
CA ALA A 82 4.70 10.91 -0.97
C ALA A 82 4.54 12.42 -0.69
N PRO A 83 5.35 13.02 0.20
CA PRO A 83 5.40 14.48 0.40
C PRO A 83 5.88 15.23 -0.85
N ASP A 84 5.35 16.43 -1.06
CA ASP A 84 5.78 17.32 -2.16
C ASP A 84 6.99 18.18 -1.76
N PHE A 85 8.17 17.57 -1.83
CA PHE A 85 9.44 18.26 -1.59
C PHE A 85 9.77 19.32 -2.66
N GLN A 86 9.23 19.19 -3.89
CA GLN A 86 9.49 20.13 -4.98
C GLN A 86 8.93 21.52 -4.66
N ARG A 87 7.74 21.58 -4.06
CA ARG A 87 7.17 22.84 -3.56
C ARG A 87 8.07 23.54 -2.54
N ILE A 88 8.63 22.78 -1.61
CA ILE A 88 9.51 23.29 -0.55
C ILE A 88 10.78 23.92 -1.16
N PHE A 89 11.37 23.23 -2.14
CA PHE A 89 12.49 23.75 -2.90
C PHE A 89 12.17 25.07 -3.63
N GLU A 90 11.00 25.16 -4.28
CA GLU A 90 10.59 26.37 -4.99
C GLU A 90 10.36 27.56 -4.05
N GLU A 91 9.81 27.31 -2.86
CA GLU A 91 9.64 28.34 -1.85
C GLU A 91 11.00 28.88 -1.36
N ALA A 92 11.92 27.99 -0.99
CA ALA A 92 13.27 28.36 -0.58
C ALA A 92 13.99 29.16 -1.68
N SER A 93 13.82 28.75 -2.94
CA SER A 93 14.40 29.42 -4.11
C SER A 93 13.85 30.83 -4.33
N ARG A 94 12.57 31.09 -4.03
CA ARG A 94 11.96 32.43 -4.16
C ARG A 94 12.47 33.43 -3.12
N GLN A 95 12.87 32.95 -1.94
CA GLN A 95 13.35 33.81 -0.85
C GLN A 95 14.83 34.21 -1.01
N ARG A 96 15.54 33.59 -1.94
CA ARG A 96 16.96 33.83 -2.20
C ARG A 96 17.22 35.13 -2.97
N LEU A 97 18.28 35.84 -2.58
CA LEU A 97 18.80 36.99 -3.32
C LEU A 97 19.74 36.50 -4.43
N SER A 98 19.66 37.10 -5.62
CA SER A 98 20.57 36.78 -6.73
C SER A 98 22.03 36.92 -6.29
N THR A 99 22.87 35.91 -6.57
CA THR A 99 24.31 35.77 -6.24
C THR A 99 24.68 35.28 -4.84
N THR A 100 23.76 35.03 -3.91
CA THR A 100 24.13 34.47 -2.60
C THR A 100 24.46 32.98 -2.72
N GLY A 101 25.56 32.51 -2.13
CA GLY A 101 25.93 31.09 -2.01
C GLY A 101 26.47 30.37 -3.26
N THR A 102 26.86 31.12 -4.30
CA THR A 102 27.67 30.58 -5.42
C THR A 102 29.00 30.00 -4.95
N TRP A 103 29.56 30.57 -3.88
CA TRP A 103 30.83 30.17 -3.29
C TRP A 103 30.88 28.70 -2.85
N PHE A 104 29.73 28.09 -2.52
CA PHE A 104 29.68 26.71 -2.03
C PHE A 104 29.96 25.70 -3.15
N VAL A 105 29.41 25.94 -4.34
CA VAL A 105 29.67 25.10 -5.53
C VAL A 105 31.07 25.37 -6.11
N GLU A 106 31.60 26.58 -5.90
CA GLU A 106 32.94 26.99 -6.32
C GLU A 106 34.06 26.54 -5.36
N SER A 107 33.73 25.97 -4.19
CA SER A 107 34.74 25.57 -3.21
C SER A 107 35.45 24.28 -3.62
N GLU A 108 36.73 24.17 -3.29
CA GLU A 108 37.50 22.93 -3.52
C GLU A 108 36.93 21.74 -2.70
N GLU A 109 36.18 22.04 -1.63
CA GLU A 109 35.55 21.03 -0.78
C GLU A 109 34.19 20.54 -1.29
N PHE A 110 33.67 21.07 -2.40
CA PHE A 110 32.51 20.54 -3.12
C PHE A 110 33.00 19.68 -4.32
N PRO A 111 33.54 18.47 -4.10
CA PRO A 111 33.97 17.63 -5.19
C PRO A 111 32.74 17.12 -5.94
N GLY A 112 32.67 17.42 -7.24
CA GLY A 112 31.65 16.88 -8.15
C GLY A 112 31.60 15.34 -8.29
N ALA A 113 32.30 14.54 -7.47
CA ALA A 113 32.14 13.09 -7.45
C ALA A 113 32.74 12.40 -6.20
N GLY A 114 31.92 11.58 -5.51
CA GLY A 114 32.39 10.30 -4.97
C GLY A 114 32.53 10.12 -3.46
N LYS A 115 32.05 11.04 -2.61
CA LYS A 115 32.04 10.84 -1.14
C LYS A 115 30.80 11.48 -0.50
N THR A 116 30.32 10.87 0.58
CA THR A 116 29.29 11.43 1.48
C THR A 116 29.83 12.70 2.14
N ILE A 117 29.14 13.82 1.96
CA ILE A 117 29.50 15.11 2.55
C ILE A 117 28.42 15.46 3.59
N LEU A 118 28.82 15.54 4.85
CA LEU A 118 28.00 16.07 5.94
C LEU A 118 28.36 17.54 6.11
N SER A 119 27.55 18.45 5.61
CA SER A 119 27.80 19.85 5.89
C SER A 119 27.22 20.19 7.26
N GLN A 120 28.10 20.53 8.22
CA GLN A 120 27.70 21.21 9.45
C GLN A 120 27.25 22.63 9.10
N VAL A 121 25.95 22.87 8.99
CA VAL A 121 25.44 24.20 8.71
C VAL A 121 25.30 24.96 10.01
N SER A 122 26.27 25.82 10.32
CA SER A 122 26.14 26.87 11.33
C SER A 122 25.48 28.07 10.67
N SER A 123 24.15 28.01 10.57
CA SER A 123 23.19 29.09 10.29
C SER A 123 22.46 29.05 8.94
N TYR A 124 21.13 29.07 9.08
CA TYR A 124 20.14 29.26 8.02
C TYR A 124 20.43 30.51 7.18
N SER A 125 20.59 30.36 5.87
CA SER A 125 20.00 31.28 4.88
C SER A 125 20.15 30.68 3.48
N GLY A 126 19.03 30.55 2.77
CA GLY A 126 18.96 30.01 1.40
C GLY A 126 19.95 30.65 0.43
N SER A 127 21.16 30.13 0.40
CA SER A 127 22.25 30.64 -0.43
C SER A 127 23.01 29.49 -1.08
N GLY A 128 23.41 28.45 -0.35
CA GLY A 128 24.20 27.33 -0.91
C GLY A 128 23.39 26.09 -1.36
N GLU A 129 22.34 25.70 -0.64
CA GLU A 129 21.66 24.39 -0.82
C GLU A 129 20.74 24.35 -2.03
N SER A 130 19.83 25.33 -2.16
CA SER A 130 18.98 25.46 -3.35
C SER A 130 19.83 25.63 -4.61
N PHE A 131 20.99 26.28 -4.49
CA PHE A 131 21.95 26.40 -5.58
C PHE A 131 22.62 25.08 -5.94
N SER A 132 22.96 24.26 -4.95
CA SER A 132 23.59 22.95 -5.17
C SER A 132 22.66 22.01 -5.92
N LEU A 133 21.38 21.99 -5.56
CA LEU A 133 20.38 21.20 -6.28
C LEU A 133 20.14 21.72 -7.70
N GLU A 134 20.01 23.04 -7.88
CA GLU A 134 19.83 23.68 -9.19
C GLU A 134 21.06 23.44 -10.09
N TYR A 135 22.26 23.54 -9.54
CA TYR A 135 23.52 23.22 -10.22
C TYR A 135 23.61 21.75 -10.63
N LEU A 136 23.29 20.81 -9.74
CA LEU A 136 23.30 19.38 -10.06
C LEU A 136 22.26 19.03 -11.14
N LYS A 137 21.04 19.60 -11.04
CA LYS A 137 19.98 19.42 -12.05
C LYS A 137 20.41 19.98 -13.41
N GLU A 138 21.05 21.15 -13.46
CA GLU A 138 21.57 21.72 -14.72
C GLU A 138 22.79 20.95 -15.26
N LEU A 139 23.72 20.51 -14.40
CA LEU A 139 24.93 19.79 -14.82
C LEU A 139 24.61 18.42 -15.44
N PHE A 140 23.61 17.73 -14.90
CA PHE A 140 23.22 16.37 -15.33
C PHE A 140 21.89 16.31 -16.10
N LYS A 141 21.37 17.46 -16.55
CA LYS A 141 20.10 17.58 -17.29
C LYS A 141 19.98 16.62 -18.49
N ASP A 142 21.10 16.36 -19.17
CA ASP A 142 21.17 15.49 -20.35
C ASP A 142 21.60 14.04 -20.05
N HIS A 143 21.76 13.66 -18.77
CA HIS A 143 22.29 12.36 -18.35
C HIS A 143 21.21 11.47 -17.73
N ASN A 144 20.46 10.74 -18.58
CA ASN A 144 19.34 9.87 -18.16
C ASN A 144 19.68 8.72 -17.18
N GLY A 145 20.97 8.46 -16.94
CA GLY A 145 21.45 7.44 -16.00
C GLY A 145 21.83 7.96 -14.61
N VAL A 146 21.74 9.28 -14.37
CA VAL A 146 22.08 9.90 -13.08
C VAL A 146 20.78 10.27 -12.37
N GLY A 147 20.52 9.65 -11.22
CA GLY A 147 19.38 10.02 -10.38
C GLY A 147 19.71 11.14 -9.41
N ILE A 148 18.80 12.08 -9.26
CA ILE A 148 18.88 13.16 -8.26
C ILE A 148 17.57 13.15 -7.50
N ALA A 149 17.64 12.93 -6.19
CA ALA A 149 16.48 13.00 -5.30
C ALA A 149 16.82 13.85 -4.08
N TYR A 150 15.79 14.44 -3.46
CA TYR A 150 16.00 15.29 -2.30
C TYR A 150 14.83 15.23 -1.32
N ALA A 151 15.11 15.50 -0.04
CA ALA A 151 14.13 15.53 1.03
C ALA A 151 14.36 16.75 1.92
N TYR A 152 13.28 17.40 2.33
CA TYR A 152 13.30 18.51 3.27
C TYR A 152 12.61 18.10 4.56
N ILE A 153 13.36 18.15 5.67
CA ILE A 153 12.86 17.82 6.99
C ILE A 153 12.64 19.14 7.71
N ARG A 154 11.35 19.48 7.90
CA ARG A 154 10.91 20.67 8.65
C ARG A 154 10.20 20.23 9.92
N TYR A 155 10.50 20.89 11.04
CA TYR A 155 9.84 20.68 12.34
C TYR A 155 8.31 20.85 12.29
N SER A 156 7.80 21.63 11.33
CA SER A 156 6.38 21.90 11.14
C SER A 156 5.63 20.75 10.48
N GLU A 157 6.30 19.94 9.64
CA GLU A 157 5.67 18.85 8.87
C GLU A 157 5.94 17.46 9.46
N ARG A 158 6.99 17.32 10.30
CA ARG A 158 7.44 16.08 10.96
C ARG A 158 7.25 14.82 10.08
N PRO A 159 7.95 14.72 8.94
CA PRO A 159 7.80 13.58 8.04
C PRO A 159 8.34 12.31 8.70
N THR A 160 7.60 11.20 8.57
CA THR A 160 8.07 9.90 9.06
C THR A 160 9.17 9.35 8.13
N LEU A 161 9.94 8.36 8.61
CA LEU A 161 10.92 7.67 7.76
C LEU A 161 10.29 7.12 6.47
N ARG A 162 9.07 6.59 6.55
CA ARG A 162 8.31 6.12 5.38
C ARG A 162 8.10 7.25 4.38
N ASP A 163 7.63 8.41 4.85
CA ASP A 163 7.28 9.55 4.00
C ASP A 163 8.51 10.08 3.26
N ILE A 164 9.64 10.16 3.94
CA ILE A 164 10.92 10.56 3.32
C ILE A 164 11.32 9.58 2.22
N LEU A 165 11.31 8.27 2.50
CA LEU A 165 11.67 7.25 1.51
C LEU A 165 10.70 7.22 0.32
N ALA A 166 9.40 7.38 0.57
CA ALA A 166 8.38 7.49 -0.46
C ALA A 166 8.58 8.74 -1.33
N GLY A 167 8.93 9.88 -0.72
CA GLY A 167 9.28 11.12 -1.44
C GLY A 167 10.50 10.97 -2.34
N LEU A 168 11.55 10.30 -1.87
CA LEU A 168 12.74 10.01 -2.70
C LEU A 168 12.39 9.09 -3.88
N LEU A 169 11.60 8.03 -3.64
CA LEU A 169 11.15 7.11 -4.69
C LEU A 169 10.28 7.79 -5.73
N SER A 170 9.32 8.61 -5.27
CA SER A 170 8.37 9.30 -6.13
C SER A 170 9.10 10.18 -7.14
N GLN A 171 10.14 10.92 -6.72
CA GLN A 171 10.98 11.71 -7.62
C GLN A 171 11.71 10.84 -8.65
N LEU A 172 12.39 9.77 -8.20
CA LEU A 172 13.13 8.88 -9.12
C LEU A 172 12.21 8.19 -10.14
N VAL A 173 11.00 7.83 -9.73
CA VAL A 173 9.99 7.20 -10.60
C VAL A 173 9.45 8.16 -11.64
N GLN A 174 9.25 9.42 -11.28
CA GLN A 174 8.81 10.47 -12.20
C GLN A 174 9.92 10.84 -13.20
N ASP A 175 11.16 10.92 -12.74
CA ASP A 175 12.29 11.37 -13.55
C ASP A 175 12.91 10.27 -14.43
N HIS A 176 12.80 8.99 -14.03
CA HIS A 176 13.46 7.89 -14.75
C HIS A 176 12.51 6.77 -15.19
N PRO A 177 12.40 6.49 -16.51
CA PRO A 177 11.58 5.40 -17.04
C PRO A 177 11.93 4.01 -16.49
N CYS A 178 13.22 3.74 -16.20
CA CYS A 178 13.66 2.46 -15.63
C CYS A 178 13.15 2.25 -14.19
N ALA A 179 13.14 3.31 -13.38
CA ALA A 179 12.58 3.28 -12.02
C ALA A 179 11.07 3.07 -12.05
N CYS A 180 10.37 3.77 -12.94
CA CYS A 180 8.93 3.57 -13.18
C CYS A 180 8.60 2.13 -13.58
N HIS A 181 9.37 1.53 -14.51
CA HIS A 181 9.14 0.15 -14.93
C HIS A 181 9.31 -0.86 -13.78
N HIS A 182 10.34 -0.69 -12.95
CA HIS A 182 10.53 -1.52 -11.76
C HIS A 182 9.38 -1.35 -10.76
N MET A 183 8.94 -0.11 -10.52
CA MET A 183 7.84 0.15 -9.59
C MET A 183 6.48 -0.36 -10.06
N LYS A 184 6.22 -0.45 -11.37
CA LYS A 184 5.02 -1.12 -11.90
C LYS A 184 4.94 -2.58 -11.44
N TYR A 185 6.07 -3.27 -11.39
CA TYR A 185 6.15 -4.64 -10.88
C TYR A 185 5.91 -4.71 -9.37
N VAL A 186 6.56 -3.84 -8.58
CA VAL A 186 6.38 -3.78 -7.12
C VAL A 186 4.92 -3.48 -6.75
N TYR A 187 4.31 -2.49 -7.40
CA TYR A 187 2.90 -2.11 -7.26
C TYR A 187 1.94 -3.28 -7.54
N SER A 188 2.21 -4.04 -8.60
CA SER A 188 1.35 -5.18 -8.99
C SER A 188 1.31 -6.31 -7.93
N ARG A 189 2.38 -6.45 -7.14
CA ARG A 189 2.49 -7.46 -6.06
C ARG A 189 1.99 -6.96 -4.72
N ASN A 190 2.03 -5.65 -4.45
CA ASN A 190 1.61 -5.07 -3.18
C ASN A 190 0.58 -3.96 -3.41
N LYS A 191 -0.71 -4.32 -3.41
CA LYS A 191 -1.82 -3.35 -3.57
C LYS A 191 -2.17 -2.58 -2.29
N LYS A 192 -1.51 -2.88 -1.17
CA LYS A 192 -1.71 -2.18 0.12
C LYS A 192 -0.67 -1.08 0.28
N ASN A 193 -0.86 -0.20 1.25
CA ASN A 193 0.09 0.87 1.57
C ASN A 193 1.50 0.27 1.86
N PRO A 194 2.57 0.65 1.12
CA PRO A 194 3.87 0.01 1.24
C PRO A 194 4.51 0.30 2.60
N LYS A 195 5.10 -0.72 3.21
CA LYS A 195 5.82 -0.58 4.49
C LYS A 195 7.24 -0.05 4.24
N VAL A 196 7.89 0.46 5.28
CA VAL A 196 9.28 0.97 5.22
C VAL A 196 10.24 -0.02 4.57
N LEU A 197 10.17 -1.31 4.93
CA LEU A 197 11.02 -2.35 4.36
C LEU A 197 10.83 -2.53 2.84
N ASP A 198 9.60 -2.38 2.35
CA ASP A 198 9.30 -2.48 0.92
C ASP A 198 9.92 -1.29 0.16
N LEU A 199 9.83 -0.08 0.73
CA LEU A 199 10.39 1.14 0.16
C LEU A 199 11.92 1.10 0.11
N VAL A 200 12.57 0.61 1.17
CA VAL A 200 14.03 0.43 1.21
C VAL A 200 14.50 -0.54 0.13
N ALA A 201 13.82 -1.68 -0.02
CA ALA A 201 14.15 -2.66 -1.05
C ALA A 201 14.00 -2.07 -2.46
N ALA A 202 12.92 -1.33 -2.72
CA ALA A 202 12.70 -0.66 -4.00
C ALA A 202 13.78 0.40 -4.30
N LEU A 203 14.16 1.23 -3.32
CA LEU A 203 15.24 2.22 -3.48
C LEU A 203 16.58 1.57 -3.79
N GLN A 204 16.91 0.46 -3.11
CA GLN A 204 18.14 -0.30 -3.36
C GLN A 204 18.15 -0.95 -4.75
N ASP A 205 17.02 -1.44 -5.22
CA ASP A 205 16.92 -2.02 -6.55
C ASP A 205 17.03 -0.94 -7.64
N ILE A 206 16.37 0.20 -7.45
CA ILE A 206 16.46 1.35 -8.37
C ILE A 206 17.87 1.95 -8.38
N SER A 207 18.54 2.05 -7.22
CA SER A 207 19.89 2.61 -7.17
C SER A 207 20.88 1.78 -7.99
N ARG A 208 20.71 0.45 -8.06
CA ARG A 208 21.53 -0.43 -8.92
C ARG A 208 21.23 -0.30 -10.41
N LEU A 209 20.09 0.28 -10.80
CA LEU A 209 19.74 0.54 -12.20
C LEU A 209 20.35 1.87 -12.70
N LEU A 210 20.70 2.77 -11.79
CA LEU A 210 21.29 4.07 -12.09
C LEU A 210 22.82 3.98 -12.17
N VAL A 211 23.42 4.76 -13.05
CA VAL A 211 24.89 4.91 -13.16
C VAL A 211 25.44 5.61 -11.92
N LYS A 212 24.69 6.58 -11.41
CA LYS A 212 25.03 7.35 -10.22
C LYS A 212 23.75 7.89 -9.59
N LEU A 213 23.73 7.98 -8.26
CA LEU A 213 22.61 8.54 -7.50
C LEU A 213 23.14 9.64 -6.58
N PHE A 214 22.45 10.78 -6.56
CA PHE A 214 22.66 11.88 -5.63
C PHE A 214 21.42 12.04 -4.75
N ILE A 215 21.62 12.11 -3.44
CA ILE A 215 20.53 12.35 -2.47
C ILE A 215 20.90 13.57 -1.64
N LEU A 216 20.02 14.57 -1.64
CA LEU A 216 20.12 15.72 -0.72
C LEU A 216 19.11 15.56 0.42
N VAL A 217 19.56 15.66 1.66
CA VAL A 217 18.67 15.69 2.84
C VAL A 217 18.90 16.99 3.58
N ASP A 218 17.87 17.82 3.64
CA ASP A 218 17.91 19.11 4.32
C ASP A 218 17.25 19.04 5.69
N GLY A 219 17.88 19.63 6.72
CA GLY A 219 17.31 19.78 8.06
C GLY A 219 17.28 18.49 8.90
N LEU A 220 18.28 17.61 8.79
CA LEU A 220 18.28 16.33 9.51
C LEU A 220 18.17 16.48 11.04
N ASP A 221 18.67 17.58 11.61
CA ASP A 221 18.54 17.85 13.04
C ASP A 221 17.09 18.06 13.51
N GLU A 222 16.19 18.47 12.61
CA GLU A 222 14.77 18.68 12.88
C GLU A 222 13.95 17.37 12.89
N ALA A 223 14.55 16.23 12.51
CA ALA A 223 13.91 14.92 12.58
C ALA A 223 13.91 14.32 13.99
N GLU A 224 12.95 13.45 14.27
CA GLU A 224 12.95 12.59 15.46
C GLU A 224 14.12 11.58 15.42
N ASP A 225 14.56 11.11 16.58
CA ASP A 225 15.71 10.21 16.69
C ASP A 225 15.51 8.90 15.91
N GLU A 226 14.29 8.33 15.90
CA GLU A 226 13.98 7.14 15.11
C GLU A 226 14.15 7.36 13.59
N VAL A 227 13.78 8.55 13.11
CA VAL A 227 13.91 8.93 11.70
C VAL A 227 15.38 9.18 11.35
N LYS A 228 16.12 9.85 12.24
CA LYS A 228 17.58 10.04 12.11
C LYS A 228 18.28 8.70 12.00
N ASP A 229 18.06 7.80 12.96
CA ASP A 229 18.64 6.45 12.98
C ASP A 229 18.29 5.67 11.71
N GLY A 230 17.02 5.69 11.31
CA GLY A 230 16.54 5.01 10.12
C GLY A 230 17.20 5.51 8.83
N LEU A 231 17.29 6.83 8.64
CA LEU A 231 17.95 7.42 7.46
C LEU A 231 19.44 7.11 7.43
N LEU A 232 20.11 7.22 8.58
CA LEU A 232 21.54 6.94 8.68
C LEU A 232 21.86 5.45 8.48
N GLN A 233 20.91 4.55 8.74
CA GLN A 233 21.03 3.14 8.37
C GLN A 233 20.76 2.88 6.88
N VAL A 234 19.75 3.53 6.29
CA VAL A 234 19.31 3.26 4.92
C VAL A 234 20.22 3.89 3.87
N LEU A 235 20.53 5.18 3.99
CA LEU A 235 21.24 5.95 2.96
C LEU A 235 22.59 5.33 2.53
N PRO A 236 23.44 4.82 3.44
CA PRO A 236 24.70 4.16 3.06
C PRO A 236 24.48 2.91 2.20
N THR A 237 23.38 2.17 2.40
CA THR A 237 23.09 0.93 1.65
C THR A 237 22.75 1.18 0.18
N LEU A 238 22.41 2.42 -0.18
CA LEU A 238 22.00 2.78 -1.54
C LEU A 238 23.18 2.97 -2.50
N GLY A 239 24.40 3.16 -1.97
CA GLY A 239 25.57 3.55 -2.77
C GLY A 239 25.44 4.95 -3.39
N ALA A 240 24.61 5.80 -2.80
CA ALA A 240 24.36 7.16 -3.26
C ALA A 240 25.44 8.15 -2.81
N ASN A 241 25.61 9.25 -3.55
CA ASN A 241 26.35 10.42 -3.10
C ASN A 241 25.39 11.27 -2.28
N VAL A 242 25.59 11.29 -0.97
CA VAL A 242 24.66 11.94 -0.05
C VAL A 242 25.25 13.26 0.42
N LEU A 243 24.45 14.33 0.30
CA LEU A 243 24.68 15.61 0.95
C LEU A 243 23.61 15.80 2.00
N ILE A 244 24.03 15.90 3.26
CA ILE A 244 23.13 16.15 4.39
C ILE A 244 23.47 17.50 4.99
N THR A 245 22.45 18.33 5.20
CA THR A 245 22.56 19.56 5.98
C THR A 245 21.93 19.35 7.35
N SER A 246 22.65 19.79 8.38
CA SER A 246 22.25 19.64 9.76
C SER A 246 23.03 20.61 10.63
N ARG A 247 22.45 21.03 11.75
CA ARG A 247 23.23 21.55 12.89
C ARG A 247 24.17 20.46 13.45
N PRO A 248 25.21 20.81 14.23
CA PRO A 248 26.15 19.84 14.78
C PRO A 248 25.46 18.73 15.58
N LEU A 249 25.55 17.49 15.08
CA LEU A 249 25.01 16.28 15.70
C LEU A 249 26.14 15.49 16.38
N GLU A 250 26.60 15.96 17.55
CA GLU A 250 27.78 15.41 18.23
C GLU A 250 27.67 13.88 18.47
N LEU A 251 26.48 13.38 18.83
CA LEU A 251 26.20 11.97 19.08
C LEU A 251 26.27 11.08 17.82
N TYR A 252 25.97 11.64 16.65
CA TYR A 252 25.86 10.89 15.39
C TYR A 252 27.15 10.91 14.57
N SER A 253 28.15 11.70 14.99
CA SER A 253 29.47 11.80 14.36
C SER A 253 30.19 10.46 14.23
N HIS A 254 29.97 9.54 15.17
CA HIS A 254 30.57 8.19 15.17
C HIS A 254 29.91 7.20 14.19
N HIS A 255 28.68 7.46 13.76
CA HIS A 255 27.92 6.56 12.88
C HIS A 255 28.32 6.71 11.41
N ILE A 256 29.07 7.75 11.05
CA ILE A 256 29.45 8.07 9.67
C ILE A 256 30.92 8.53 9.60
N PRO A 257 31.88 7.66 9.95
CA PRO A 257 33.28 8.06 10.12
C PRO A 257 33.98 8.49 8.81
N GLU A 258 33.42 8.14 7.64
CA GLU A 258 33.98 8.48 6.33
C GLU A 258 33.45 9.80 5.75
N ALA A 259 32.51 10.47 6.42
CA ALA A 259 31.90 11.69 5.90
C ALA A 259 32.81 12.91 6.08
N LEU A 260 32.80 13.77 5.06
CA LEU A 260 33.48 15.07 5.12
C LEU A 260 32.59 16.07 5.88
N PHE A 261 33.10 16.65 6.96
CA PHE A 261 32.40 17.68 7.73
C PHE A 261 32.76 19.09 7.26
N LEU A 262 31.79 19.84 6.73
CA LEU A 262 31.99 21.22 6.23
C LEU A 262 31.15 22.22 7.00
N SER A 263 31.79 23.23 7.62
CA SER A 263 31.07 24.31 8.29
C SER A 263 30.55 25.35 7.28
N ILE A 264 29.24 25.43 7.09
CA ILE A 264 28.59 26.50 6.31
C ILE A 264 28.21 27.62 7.28
N GLU A 265 29.05 28.67 7.34
CA GLU A 265 28.75 29.93 8.02
C GLU A 265 28.36 31.00 7.00
N ALA A 266 27.45 31.91 7.37
CA ALA A 266 27.13 33.05 6.50
C ALA A 266 28.38 33.93 6.33
N ARG A 267 28.90 34.02 5.09
CA ARG A 267 30.04 34.88 4.80
C ARG A 267 29.64 36.34 5.06
N THR A 268 30.57 37.12 5.60
CA THR A 268 30.36 38.54 5.98
C THR A 268 29.76 39.41 4.87
N GLY A 269 30.02 39.09 3.60
CA GLY A 269 29.43 39.76 2.44
C GLY A 269 27.93 39.51 2.23
N ASP A 270 27.39 38.34 2.60
CA ASP A 270 25.97 38.01 2.42
C ASP A 270 25.08 38.80 3.41
N ILE A 271 25.56 39.01 4.65
CA ILE A 271 24.89 39.84 5.65
C ILE A 271 24.85 41.30 5.17
N ASP A 272 25.94 41.81 4.59
CA ASP A 272 25.99 43.17 4.06
C ASP A 272 25.02 43.37 2.90
N LEU A 273 24.96 42.41 1.97
CA LEU A 273 24.00 42.41 0.85
C LEU A 273 22.56 42.41 1.35
N PHE A 274 22.27 41.61 2.38
CA PHE A 274 20.95 41.57 3.01
C PHE A 274 20.58 42.90 3.68
N VAL A 275 21.51 43.48 4.44
CA VAL A 275 21.32 44.78 5.10
C VAL A 275 21.08 45.87 4.06
N ASP A 276 21.87 45.90 2.98
CA ASP A 276 21.68 46.84 1.87
C ASP A 276 20.31 46.69 1.21
N HIS A 277 19.87 45.46 1.00
CA HIS A 277 18.54 45.18 0.48
C HIS A 277 17.45 45.68 1.45
N LYS A 278 17.59 45.42 2.76
CA LYS A 278 16.63 45.88 3.78
C LYS A 278 16.58 47.40 3.89
N ILE A 279 17.71 48.09 3.78
CA ILE A 279 17.76 49.57 3.72
C ILE A 279 16.98 50.04 2.48
N LYS A 280 17.28 49.51 1.30
CA LYS A 280 16.58 49.88 0.05
C LYS A 280 15.07 49.62 0.09
N SER A 281 14.65 48.54 0.75
CA SER A 281 13.23 48.17 0.87
C SER A 281 12.46 48.98 1.92
N SER A 282 13.15 49.65 2.86
CA SER A 282 12.53 50.38 3.97
C SER A 282 12.60 51.89 3.76
N SER A 283 11.46 52.49 3.38
CA SER A 283 11.31 53.95 3.24
C SER A 283 11.68 54.71 4.53
N LYS A 284 11.41 54.10 5.70
CA LYS A 284 11.75 54.64 7.02
C LYS A 284 13.26 54.70 7.25
N LEU A 285 13.99 53.62 6.96
CA LEU A 285 15.45 53.62 7.09
C LEU A 285 16.10 54.56 6.08
N LEU A 286 15.62 54.61 4.84
CA LEU A 286 16.10 55.58 3.83
C LEU A 286 15.94 57.02 4.32
N ALA A 287 14.81 57.36 4.94
CA ALA A 287 14.56 58.70 5.48
C ALA A 287 15.46 59.05 6.69
N ILE A 288 15.78 58.06 7.54
CA ILE A 288 16.67 58.26 8.70
C ILE A 288 18.13 58.35 8.27
N LEU A 289 18.58 57.47 7.38
CA LEU A 289 19.97 57.37 6.94
C LEU A 289 20.35 58.46 5.93
N ARG A 290 19.39 59.01 5.17
CA ARG A 290 19.58 60.11 4.19
C ARG A 290 20.72 59.89 3.18
N GLY A 291 21.07 58.63 2.91
CA GLY A 291 22.19 58.29 2.03
C GLY A 291 23.58 58.57 2.62
N ASP A 292 23.70 58.77 3.93
CA ASP A 292 25.00 58.94 4.61
C ASP A 292 25.77 57.61 4.61
N PRO A 293 26.92 57.51 3.90
CA PRO A 293 27.68 56.28 3.78
C PRO A 293 28.29 55.83 5.12
N ILE A 294 28.58 56.76 6.05
CA ILE A 294 29.17 56.43 7.35
C ILE A 294 28.14 55.74 8.24
N LEU A 295 26.90 56.22 8.25
CA LEU A 295 25.82 55.61 9.02
C LEU A 295 25.43 54.24 8.47
N VAL A 296 25.42 54.07 7.15
CA VAL A 296 25.18 52.77 6.50
C VAL A 296 26.25 51.76 6.90
N GLU A 297 27.53 52.13 6.84
CA GLU A 297 28.62 51.24 7.24
C GLU A 297 28.62 50.95 8.75
N THR A 298 28.26 51.93 9.59
CA THR A 298 28.12 51.71 11.04
C THR A 298 27.03 50.67 11.34
N LEU A 299 25.89 50.76 10.66
CA LEU A 299 24.79 49.81 10.80
C LEU A 299 25.19 48.41 10.31
N LYS A 300 25.83 48.30 9.14
CA LYS A 300 26.36 47.02 8.63
C LYS A 300 27.36 46.41 9.60
N ALA A 301 28.36 47.18 10.03
CA ALA A 301 29.41 46.69 10.92
C ALA A 301 28.85 46.21 12.26
N LYS A 302 27.87 46.93 12.84
CA LYS A 302 27.28 46.54 14.12
C LYS A 302 26.44 45.27 14.00
N VAL A 303 25.57 45.18 13.00
CA VAL A 303 24.74 43.99 12.73
C VAL A 303 25.62 42.78 12.42
N ARG A 304 26.69 42.96 11.64
CA ARG A 304 27.67 41.91 11.32
C ARG A 304 28.38 41.39 12.56
N LEU A 305 28.81 42.28 13.46
CA LEU A 305 29.48 41.90 14.70
C LEU A 305 28.54 41.19 15.68
N SER A 306 27.31 41.71 15.84
CA SER A 306 26.33 41.19 16.80
C SER A 306 25.68 39.88 16.34
N SER A 307 25.59 39.62 15.04
CA SER A 307 25.00 38.40 14.50
C SER A 307 25.91 37.17 14.62
N ARG A 308 27.22 37.35 14.82
CA ARG A 308 28.24 36.27 14.91
C ARG A 308 28.13 35.26 13.75
N GLY A 309 27.87 35.74 12.54
CA GLY A 309 27.73 34.89 11.36
C GLY A 309 26.36 34.21 11.21
N MET A 310 25.39 34.45 12.10
CA MET A 310 24.03 33.90 11.98
C MET A 310 23.10 34.85 11.22
N PHE A 311 22.69 34.47 10.01
CA PHE A 311 21.84 35.31 9.18
C PHE A 311 20.43 35.52 9.76
N LEU A 312 19.84 34.53 10.45
CA LEU A 312 18.59 34.70 11.18
C LEU A 312 18.68 35.82 12.22
N VAL A 313 19.77 35.86 12.99
CA VAL A 313 20.03 36.90 13.98
C VAL A 313 20.15 38.26 13.29
N ALA A 314 20.89 38.35 12.18
CA ALA A 314 20.98 39.59 11.40
C ALA A 314 19.60 40.06 10.89
N ARG A 315 18.74 39.14 10.43
CA ARG A 315 17.36 39.43 10.01
C ARG A 315 16.53 40.00 11.15
N LEU A 316 16.48 39.31 12.28
CA LEU A 316 15.69 39.71 13.45
C LEU A 316 16.21 41.03 14.06
N GLN A 317 17.53 41.22 14.12
CA GLN A 317 18.16 42.47 14.55
C GLN A 317 17.78 43.63 13.63
N MET A 318 17.79 43.43 12.31
CA MET A 318 17.35 44.45 11.35
C MET A 318 15.88 44.83 11.55
N GLU A 319 14.99 43.88 11.86
CA GLU A 319 13.60 44.18 12.18
C GLU A 319 13.45 44.97 13.49
N LEU A 320 14.20 44.62 14.54
CA LEU A 320 14.26 45.40 15.78
C LEU A 320 14.71 46.83 15.52
N VAL A 321 15.76 47.01 14.71
CA VAL A 321 16.29 48.32 14.34
C VAL A 321 15.26 49.13 13.56
N ILE A 322 14.60 48.54 12.56
CA ILE A 322 13.53 49.19 11.77
C ILE A 322 12.38 49.65 12.68
N ARG A 323 12.02 48.85 13.68
CA ARG A 323 10.94 49.19 14.62
C ARG A 323 11.36 50.32 15.59
N LYS A 324 12.51 50.19 16.27
CA LYS A 324 12.99 51.14 17.30
C LYS A 324 13.46 52.48 16.73
N ALA A 325 14.08 52.50 15.56
CA ALA A 325 14.65 53.72 14.99
C ALA A 325 13.54 54.71 14.60
N ARG A 326 13.53 55.90 15.20
CA ARG A 326 12.68 57.05 14.82
C ARG A 326 13.50 58.29 14.42
N SER A 327 14.78 58.29 14.78
CA SER A 327 15.80 59.32 14.51
C SER A 327 17.19 58.68 14.49
N VAL A 328 18.20 59.40 14.02
CA VAL A 328 19.60 58.93 14.02
C VAL A 328 20.06 58.53 15.42
N ASN A 329 19.73 59.29 16.47
CA ASN A 329 20.12 58.96 17.84
C ASN A 329 19.46 57.69 18.36
N SER A 330 18.16 57.49 18.05
CA SER A 330 17.48 56.24 18.41
C SER A 330 17.97 55.03 17.60
N LEU A 331 18.46 55.26 16.38
CA LEU A 331 19.10 54.23 15.55
C LEU A 331 20.40 53.77 16.20
N LEU A 332 21.29 54.71 16.55
CA LEU A 332 22.56 54.40 17.21
C LEU A 332 22.34 53.69 18.55
N LYS A 333 21.38 54.16 19.36
CA LYS A 333 21.01 53.48 20.61
C LYS A 333 20.49 52.06 20.36
N ALA A 334 19.63 51.87 19.35
CA ALA A 334 19.12 50.54 19.01
C ALA A 334 20.21 49.60 18.47
N LEU A 335 21.26 50.14 17.84
CA LEU A 335 22.43 49.40 17.37
C LEU A 335 23.36 49.00 18.53
N ASP A 336 23.51 49.87 19.54
CA ASP A 336 24.30 49.56 20.73
C ASP A 336 23.63 48.52 21.64
N ASP A 337 22.30 48.53 21.72
CA ASP A 337 21.49 47.59 22.52
C ASP A 337 21.14 46.30 21.75
N LEU A 338 21.88 45.92 20.69
CA LEU A 338 21.58 44.71 19.90
C LEU A 338 21.90 43.43 20.69
N PRO A 339 20.92 42.52 20.89
CA PRO A 339 21.17 41.23 21.53
C PRO A 339 22.09 40.37 20.67
N SER A 340 23.07 39.71 21.28
CA SER A 340 23.98 38.79 20.58
C SER A 340 23.49 37.33 20.71
N GLY A 341 23.27 36.66 19.59
CA GLY A 341 22.77 35.28 19.57
C GLY A 341 21.25 35.19 19.44
N VAL A 342 20.77 33.98 19.14
CA VAL A 342 19.35 33.72 18.87
C VAL A 342 18.51 33.77 20.15
N ASP A 343 19.00 33.18 21.24
CA ASP A 343 18.27 33.12 22.52
C ASP A 343 18.02 34.52 23.12
N ALA A 344 19.05 35.38 23.12
CA ALA A 344 18.92 36.76 23.60
C ALA A 344 17.94 37.59 22.76
N MET A 345 17.76 37.25 21.48
CA MET A 345 16.77 37.88 20.61
C MET A 345 15.33 37.43 20.95
N TYR A 346 15.16 36.15 21.30
CA TYR A 346 13.87 35.64 21.77
C TYR A 346 13.54 36.14 23.17
N GLU A 347 14.51 36.21 24.08
CA GLU A 347 14.35 36.76 25.43
C GLU A 347 13.85 38.20 25.37
N HIS A 348 14.50 39.06 24.58
CA HIS A 348 14.03 40.44 24.36
C HIS A 348 12.62 40.47 23.71
N THR A 349 12.25 39.47 22.92
CA THR A 349 10.90 39.39 22.34
C THR A 349 9.86 38.96 23.38
N LEU A 350 10.20 38.02 24.27
CA LEU A 350 9.36 37.61 25.39
C LEU A 350 9.20 38.73 26.43
N GLU A 351 10.27 39.47 26.76
CA GLU A 351 10.18 40.67 27.61
C GLU A 351 9.16 41.67 27.05
N ARG A 352 9.15 41.85 25.73
CA ARG A 352 8.15 42.69 25.07
C ARG A 352 6.76 42.09 25.17
N ILE A 353 6.61 40.77 25.00
CA ILE A 353 5.32 40.10 25.12
C ILE A 353 4.76 40.27 26.55
N ASN A 354 5.62 40.10 27.56
CA ASN A 354 5.29 40.30 28.97
C ASN A 354 5.01 41.77 29.35
N ALA A 355 5.49 42.72 28.56
CA ALA A 355 5.21 44.15 28.77
C ALA A 355 3.89 44.62 28.13
N GLN A 356 3.19 43.74 27.39
CA GLN A 356 1.83 44.01 26.88
C GLN A 356 0.80 43.91 28.03
N PRO A 357 -0.46 44.34 27.80
CA PRO A 357 -1.56 44.02 28.72
C PRO A 357 -1.62 42.51 29.04
N GLU A 358 -2.07 42.17 30.24
CA GLU A 358 -2.08 40.80 30.75
C GLU A 358 -2.89 39.85 29.85
N GLU A 359 -4.02 40.32 29.30
CA GLU A 359 -4.84 39.56 28.34
C GLU A 359 -4.08 39.23 27.04
N ASP A 360 -3.36 40.20 26.47
CA ASP A 360 -2.56 40.01 25.25
C ASP A 360 -1.40 39.04 25.49
N ALA A 361 -0.72 39.17 26.63
CA ALA A 361 0.34 38.25 27.02
C ALA A 361 -0.19 36.83 27.21
N SER A 362 -1.35 36.67 27.87
CA SER A 362 -2.03 35.39 28.05
C SER A 362 -2.38 34.73 26.71
N ILE A 363 -2.92 35.48 25.75
CA ILE A 363 -3.21 34.98 24.39
C ILE A 363 -1.93 34.42 23.75
N ALA A 364 -0.82 35.15 23.83
CA ALA A 364 0.45 34.69 23.24
C ALA A 364 0.92 33.36 23.84
N TYR A 365 0.85 33.20 25.16
CA TYR A 365 1.28 31.96 25.82
C TYR A 365 0.35 30.77 25.55
N ARG A 366 -0.96 31.00 25.44
CA ARG A 366 -1.93 29.98 25.04
C ARG A 366 -1.70 29.52 23.59
N VAL A 367 -1.36 30.44 22.69
CA VAL A 367 -0.95 30.11 21.31
C VAL A 367 0.33 29.29 21.33
N PHE A 368 1.33 29.68 22.12
CA PHE A 368 2.57 28.91 22.24
C PHE A 368 2.32 27.51 22.78
N ALA A 369 1.44 27.33 23.77
CA ALA A 369 1.09 26.01 24.29
C ALA A 369 0.56 25.08 23.18
N TRP A 370 -0.37 25.56 22.35
CA TRP A 370 -0.91 24.78 21.23
C TRP A 370 0.14 24.49 20.14
N LEU A 371 1.02 25.44 19.83
CA LEU A 371 2.06 25.25 18.81
C LEU A 371 3.26 24.39 19.28
N LEU A 372 3.51 24.31 20.60
CA LEU A 372 4.63 23.54 21.17
C LEU A 372 4.22 22.10 21.52
N TYR A 373 3.04 21.94 22.11
CA TYR A 373 2.60 20.67 22.71
C TYR A 373 1.42 20.03 21.97
N GLY A 374 0.83 20.73 20.99
CA GLY A 374 -0.27 20.20 20.19
C GLY A 374 0.22 19.26 19.07
N GLU A 375 -0.56 18.22 18.81
CA GLU A 375 -0.30 17.25 17.75
C GLU A 375 -0.75 17.75 16.38
N GLY A 376 0.22 17.87 15.48
CA GLY A 376 -0.01 18.26 14.10
C GLY A 376 -0.19 19.77 13.87
N PRO A 377 -0.28 20.19 12.60
CA PRO A 377 -0.42 21.58 12.23
C PRO A 377 -1.81 22.14 12.58
N PHE A 378 -1.86 23.39 13.03
CA PHE A 378 -3.12 24.06 13.40
C PHE A 378 -3.63 24.99 12.30
N ARG A 379 -4.87 24.74 11.87
CA ARG A 379 -5.66 25.71 11.09
C ARG A 379 -5.94 26.95 11.92
N ILE A 380 -6.10 28.11 11.27
CA ILE A 380 -6.42 29.37 11.95
C ILE A 380 -7.69 29.23 12.76
N GLU A 381 -8.75 28.71 12.14
CA GLU A 381 -10.07 28.53 12.73
C GLU A 381 -9.99 27.58 13.93
N ALA A 382 -9.24 26.47 13.79
CA ALA A 382 -9.05 25.51 14.88
C ALA A 382 -8.36 26.16 16.09
N LEU A 383 -7.33 26.98 15.88
CA LEU A 383 -6.66 27.68 16.96
C LEU A 383 -7.58 28.74 17.60
N GLN A 384 -8.38 29.45 16.81
CA GLN A 384 -9.34 30.43 17.35
C GLN A 384 -10.41 29.77 18.22
N GLU A 385 -10.95 28.62 17.78
CA GLU A 385 -11.86 27.78 18.56
C GLU A 385 -11.20 27.28 19.85
N ALA A 386 -9.93 26.86 19.78
CA ALA A 386 -9.15 26.43 20.95
C ALA A 386 -8.86 27.57 21.94
N LEU A 387 -8.69 28.81 21.46
CA LEU A 387 -8.49 29.99 22.31
C LEU A 387 -9.81 30.48 22.94
N ALA A 388 -10.96 30.06 22.41
CA ALA A 388 -12.27 30.38 22.97
C ALA A 388 -12.70 29.42 24.12
N THR A 389 -11.88 28.43 24.49
CA THR A 389 -12.10 27.61 25.69
C THR A 389 -11.47 28.25 26.93
N SER A 390 -12.23 28.43 28.00
CA SER A 390 -11.72 28.86 29.31
C SER A 390 -11.33 27.64 30.15
N PHE A 391 -10.07 27.58 30.57
CA PHE A 391 -9.58 26.53 31.47
C PHE A 391 -10.04 26.74 32.91
N GLU A 392 -10.21 27.99 33.35
CA GLU A 392 -10.64 28.30 34.73
C GLU A 392 -12.14 28.13 34.93
N ASP A 393 -12.94 28.57 33.94
CA ASP A 393 -14.41 28.46 34.00
C ASP A 393 -14.92 27.13 33.46
N GLU A 394 -14.07 26.33 32.83
CA GLU A 394 -14.39 25.04 32.22
C GLU A 394 -15.52 25.12 31.17
N VAL A 395 -15.54 26.21 30.38
CA VAL A 395 -16.59 26.53 29.40
C VAL A 395 -15.99 26.98 28.07
N TYR A 396 -16.70 26.72 26.97
CA TYR A 396 -16.44 27.31 25.67
C TYR A 396 -17.47 28.39 25.35
N ASP A 397 -17.00 29.58 24.97
CA ASP A 397 -17.84 30.67 24.44
C ASP A 397 -17.33 31.14 23.08
N ALA A 398 -18.18 31.03 22.06
CA ALA A 398 -17.86 31.52 20.72
C ALA A 398 -17.64 33.05 20.68
N GLY A 399 -18.16 33.79 21.67
CA GLY A 399 -17.90 35.22 21.86
C GLY A 399 -16.45 35.54 22.22
N ASP A 400 -15.71 34.59 22.78
CA ASP A 400 -14.30 34.75 23.18
C ASP A 400 -13.32 34.40 22.06
N MET A 401 -13.81 34.14 20.84
CA MET A 401 -12.95 33.88 19.68
C MET A 401 -12.08 35.11 19.36
N VAL A 402 -10.76 34.93 19.47
CA VAL A 402 -9.78 35.98 19.23
C VAL A 402 -9.49 36.09 17.72
N PRO A 403 -9.68 37.26 17.08
CA PRO A 403 -9.33 37.46 15.68
C PRO A 403 -7.83 37.28 15.38
N LEU A 404 -7.50 36.65 14.24
CA LEU A 404 -6.11 36.42 13.80
C LEU A 404 -5.18 37.65 13.89
N PRO A 405 -5.59 38.89 13.51
CA PRO A 405 -4.71 40.05 13.64
C PRO A 405 -4.28 40.35 15.09
N ILE A 406 -5.16 40.05 16.06
CA ILE A 406 -4.86 40.21 17.49
C ILE A 406 -3.92 39.10 17.95
N ILE A 407 -4.15 37.85 17.54
CA ILE A 407 -3.27 36.72 17.81
C ILE A 407 -1.83 37.03 17.34
N LEU A 408 -1.67 37.47 16.09
CA LEU A 408 -0.35 37.78 15.53
C LEU A 408 0.33 38.97 16.21
N ALA A 409 -0.44 39.97 16.64
CA ALA A 409 0.07 41.11 17.39
C ALA A 409 0.55 40.70 18.79
N ALA A 410 -0.29 39.95 19.51
CA ALA A 410 -0.01 39.42 20.85
C ALA A 410 1.26 38.56 20.87
N CYS A 411 1.44 37.69 19.88
CA CYS A 411 2.61 36.81 19.74
C CYS A 411 3.93 37.54 19.39
N GLY A 412 3.92 38.87 19.30
CA GLY A 412 5.13 39.68 19.17
C GLY A 412 5.95 39.42 17.89
N GLY A 413 5.34 38.83 16.86
CA GLY A 413 6.02 38.43 15.60
C GLY A 413 6.75 37.09 15.67
N LEU A 414 6.55 36.29 16.73
CA LEU A 414 7.09 34.92 16.82
C LEU A 414 6.26 33.89 16.05
N VAL A 415 5.05 34.26 15.62
CA VAL A 415 4.09 33.41 14.93
C VAL A 415 3.76 34.03 13.57
N THR A 416 3.59 33.18 12.56
CA THR A 416 3.24 33.56 11.19
C THR A 416 2.18 32.62 10.63
N VAL A 417 1.50 33.06 9.57
CA VAL A 417 0.59 32.22 8.80
C VAL A 417 1.30 31.71 7.56
N SER A 418 1.39 30.39 7.42
CA SER A 418 1.88 29.74 6.20
C SER A 418 0.75 29.66 5.17
N LYS A 419 1.10 29.82 3.89
CA LYS A 419 0.15 29.62 2.77
C LYS A 419 0.19 28.18 2.25
N GLU A 420 0.70 27.25 3.06
CA GLU A 420 0.94 25.89 2.64
C GLU A 420 -0.38 25.12 2.49
N ARG A 421 -0.62 24.58 1.29
CA ARG A 421 -1.57 23.49 1.06
C ARG A 421 -1.08 22.26 1.82
N LEU A 422 -1.89 21.69 2.70
CA LEU A 422 -1.77 20.28 3.04
C LEU A 422 -2.46 19.50 1.93
N GLN A 423 -1.68 18.82 1.09
CA GLN A 423 -2.18 17.60 0.45
C GLN A 423 -2.06 16.49 1.49
N ASP A 424 -3.20 15.89 1.81
CA ASP A 424 -3.34 14.53 2.34
C ASP A 424 -2.64 14.21 3.68
N LYS A 425 -3.30 14.56 4.79
CA LYS A 425 -3.16 13.82 6.07
C LYS A 425 -4.47 13.57 6.82
N ILE A 426 -5.64 13.88 6.22
CA ILE A 426 -6.94 13.47 6.79
C ILE A 426 -7.41 12.23 6.03
N VAL A 427 -7.33 11.08 6.69
CA VAL A 427 -7.81 9.80 6.15
C VAL A 427 -9.35 9.87 6.08
N GLY A 428 -9.91 10.01 4.88
CA GLY A 428 -11.35 9.83 4.66
C GLY A 428 -12.05 10.73 3.63
N GLU A 429 -11.38 11.68 2.98
CA GLU A 429 -12.07 12.62 2.06
C GLU A 429 -12.11 12.13 0.60
N PRO A 430 -13.23 12.32 -0.13
CA PRO A 430 -13.37 11.96 -1.54
C PRO A 430 -12.59 12.93 -2.46
N ALA A 431 -12.08 12.38 -3.57
CA ALA A 431 -11.16 13.01 -4.52
C ALA A 431 -11.66 14.27 -5.27
N ASP A 432 -12.89 14.71 -5.03
CA ASP A 432 -13.55 15.79 -5.77
C ASP A 432 -13.72 17.09 -4.94
N TYR A 433 -13.14 17.17 -3.74
CA TYR A 433 -13.25 18.33 -2.86
C TYR A 433 -12.22 19.42 -3.19
N GLU A 434 -12.66 20.63 -3.54
CA GLU A 434 -11.77 21.78 -3.73
C GLU A 434 -11.25 22.25 -2.36
N PRO A 435 -9.93 22.24 -2.09
CA PRO A 435 -9.40 22.57 -0.77
C PRO A 435 -9.62 24.05 -0.44
N HIS A 436 -10.16 24.31 0.76
CA HIS A 436 -10.32 25.63 1.36
C HIS A 436 -8.99 26.42 1.38
N LYS A 437 -9.11 27.75 1.25
CA LYS A 437 -8.01 28.71 1.03
C LYS A 437 -7.21 29.07 2.29
N ASP A 438 -7.38 28.34 3.38
CA ASP A 438 -7.08 28.87 4.71
C ASP A 438 -5.69 28.47 5.19
N GLY A 439 -4.92 29.46 5.65
CA GLY A 439 -3.52 29.31 6.03
C GLY A 439 -3.33 28.58 7.36
N MET A 440 -2.14 28.04 7.58
CA MET A 440 -1.78 27.35 8.83
C MET A 440 -1.01 28.29 9.74
N ILE A 441 -1.25 28.21 11.06
CA ILE A 441 -0.49 28.99 12.03
C ILE A 441 0.75 28.19 12.45
N GLN A 442 1.92 28.82 12.39
CA GLN A 442 3.18 28.22 12.82
C GLN A 442 4.13 29.25 13.43
N PHE A 443 5.15 28.79 14.14
CA PHE A 443 6.25 29.67 14.53
C PHE A 443 6.95 30.27 13.31
N ILE A 444 7.47 31.49 13.45
CA ILE A 444 8.20 32.19 12.38
C ILE A 444 9.49 31.46 11.98
N HIS A 445 10.00 30.61 12.86
CA HIS A 445 11.22 29.82 12.68
C HIS A 445 11.27 28.68 13.70
N TYR A 446 11.90 27.55 13.35
CA TYR A 446 12.00 26.37 14.22
C TYR A 446 12.77 26.64 15.52
N THR A 447 13.79 27.49 15.48
CA THR A 447 14.54 27.90 16.68
C THR A 447 13.66 28.60 17.72
N THR A 448 12.52 29.16 17.30
CA THR A 448 11.52 29.71 18.23
C THR A 448 10.90 28.59 19.05
N HIS A 449 10.55 27.47 18.41
CA HIS A 449 9.99 26.30 19.08
C HIS A 449 10.99 25.75 20.11
N GLU A 450 12.24 25.53 19.74
CA GLU A 450 13.28 25.02 20.65
C GLU A 450 13.52 25.94 21.85
N TYR A 451 13.65 27.24 21.60
CA TYR A 451 13.85 28.20 22.67
C TYR A 451 12.67 28.17 23.65
N LEU A 452 11.44 28.20 23.14
CA LEU A 452 10.24 28.21 23.97
C LEU A 452 10.00 26.91 24.74
N LEU A 453 10.52 25.76 24.29
CA LEU A 453 10.50 24.52 25.09
C LEU A 453 11.26 24.64 26.42
N SER A 454 12.25 25.54 26.49
CA SER A 454 13.02 25.80 27.72
C SER A 454 12.42 26.90 28.60
N VAL A 455 11.33 27.54 28.15
CA VAL A 455 10.69 28.66 28.81
C VAL A 455 9.42 28.19 29.52
N GLU A 456 9.26 28.57 30.79
CA GLU A 456 8.00 28.37 31.50
C GLU A 456 6.92 29.27 30.90
N LEU A 457 5.78 28.69 30.52
CA LEU A 457 4.63 29.43 30.01
C LEU A 457 3.82 29.99 31.21
N PRO A 458 3.80 31.32 31.45
CA PRO A 458 3.05 31.91 32.55
C PRO A 458 1.56 31.56 32.46
N GLY A 459 0.98 31.12 33.58
CA GLY A 459 -0.43 30.70 33.63
C GLY A 459 -0.71 29.29 33.07
N ILE A 460 0.29 28.59 32.50
CA ILE A 460 0.13 27.25 31.93
C ILE A 460 1.22 26.31 32.47
N PRO A 461 1.16 25.93 33.76
CA PRO A 461 2.19 25.10 34.40
C PRO A 461 2.19 23.65 33.89
N GLN A 462 1.07 23.15 33.36
CA GLN A 462 0.93 21.80 32.82
C GLN A 462 0.30 21.85 31.41
N PRO A 463 1.11 22.03 30.36
CA PRO A 463 0.61 22.26 29.01
C PRO A 463 -0.27 21.11 28.49
N TYR A 464 0.13 19.85 28.66
CA TYR A 464 -0.69 18.71 28.21
C TYR A 464 -2.03 18.61 28.96
N THR A 465 -2.08 18.98 30.25
CA THR A 465 -3.34 19.08 31.00
C THR A 465 -4.23 20.18 30.43
N TYR A 466 -3.64 21.35 30.15
CA TYR A 466 -4.34 22.48 29.53
C TYR A 466 -4.96 22.08 28.17
N LEU A 467 -4.18 21.45 27.29
CA LEU A 467 -4.64 21.00 25.98
C LEU A 467 -5.74 19.93 26.10
N ALA A 468 -5.58 18.95 27.00
CA ALA A 468 -6.55 17.89 27.21
C ALA A 468 -7.90 18.45 27.70
N VAL A 469 -7.89 19.34 28.70
CA VAL A 469 -9.10 19.97 29.23
C VAL A 469 -9.79 20.82 28.17
N ALA A 470 -9.05 21.63 27.40
CA ALA A 470 -9.61 22.41 26.30
C ALA A 470 -10.30 21.52 25.25
N CYS A 471 -9.68 20.39 24.88
CA CYS A 471 -10.30 19.44 23.96
C CYS A 471 -11.60 18.85 24.51
N VAL A 472 -11.62 18.49 25.80
CA VAL A 472 -12.79 17.90 26.46
C VAL A 472 -13.93 18.90 26.56
N ILE A 473 -13.68 20.15 26.99
CA ILE A 473 -14.66 21.24 27.01
C ILE A 473 -15.31 21.40 25.64
N TYR A 474 -14.50 21.38 24.58
CA TYR A 474 -15.00 21.53 23.22
C TYR A 474 -15.81 20.33 22.74
N LEU A 475 -15.39 19.10 23.07
CA LEU A 475 -16.12 17.88 22.73
C LEU A 475 -17.49 17.83 23.38
N GLU A 476 -17.60 18.15 24.68
CA GLU A 476 -18.87 18.11 25.42
C GLU A 476 -19.97 18.94 24.75
N ARG A 477 -19.62 20.07 24.13
CA ARG A 477 -20.57 20.92 23.39
C ARG A 477 -21.25 20.22 22.21
N TYR A 478 -20.56 19.30 21.54
CA TYR A 478 -21.02 18.65 20.31
C TYR A 478 -21.43 17.19 20.52
N MET A 479 -21.35 16.67 21.75
CA MET A 479 -21.64 15.26 22.07
C MET A 479 -23.06 14.83 21.70
N ASP A 480 -24.06 15.69 21.88
CA ASP A 480 -25.45 15.37 21.49
C ASP A 480 -25.59 15.18 19.96
N VAL A 481 -24.92 16.03 19.17
CA VAL A 481 -24.97 16.00 17.69
C VAL A 481 -24.21 14.80 17.14
N LEU A 482 -23.06 14.46 17.75
CA LEU A 482 -22.24 13.31 17.38
C LEU A 482 -22.91 11.96 17.69
N GLN A 483 -23.97 11.93 18.50
CA GLN A 483 -24.64 10.71 18.96
C GLN A 483 -25.98 10.40 18.24
N ASP A 484 -26.71 11.40 17.75
CA ASP A 484 -28.12 11.22 17.29
C ASP A 484 -28.28 10.68 15.84
N SER A 485 -27.20 10.27 15.19
CA SER A 485 -27.14 10.13 13.71
C SER A 485 -26.78 8.72 13.19
N GLY A 486 -27.31 7.63 13.75
CA GLY A 486 -26.97 6.24 13.37
C GLY A 486 -27.53 5.67 12.05
N GLY A 487 -27.28 6.27 10.87
CA GLY A 487 -27.69 5.73 9.54
C GLY A 487 -26.78 6.14 8.36
N GLU A 488 -26.99 5.71 7.11
CA GLU A 488 -26.09 6.05 5.96
C GLU A 488 -25.94 7.57 5.67
N GLN A 489 -26.83 8.42 6.18
CA GLN A 489 -26.68 9.90 6.19
C GLN A 489 -25.66 10.42 7.24
N TYR A 490 -25.06 9.52 8.02
CA TYR A 490 -24.09 9.74 9.11
C TYR A 490 -22.76 10.32 8.62
N SER A 491 -22.22 9.82 7.51
CA SER A 491 -20.89 10.26 7.07
C SER A 491 -20.93 11.70 6.56
N GLU A 492 -21.92 12.06 5.74
CA GLU A 492 -21.98 13.40 5.15
C GLU A 492 -22.21 14.51 6.18
N THR A 493 -23.09 14.28 7.17
CA THR A 493 -23.41 15.30 8.20
C THR A 493 -22.22 15.52 9.16
N ILE A 494 -21.52 14.45 9.53
CA ILE A 494 -20.35 14.52 10.41
C ILE A 494 -19.14 15.10 9.66
N THR A 495 -18.93 14.72 8.41
CA THR A 495 -17.90 15.33 7.55
C THR A 495 -18.13 16.83 7.45
N LEU A 496 -19.35 17.27 7.15
CA LEU A 496 -19.69 18.70 7.10
C LEU A 496 -19.48 19.40 8.45
N LEU A 497 -19.75 18.72 9.58
CA LEU A 497 -19.50 19.27 10.91
C LEU A 497 -18.00 19.47 11.18
N PHE A 498 -17.14 18.54 10.74
CA PHE A 498 -15.68 18.69 10.84
C PHE A 498 -15.13 19.76 9.90
N ASP A 499 -15.75 19.96 8.74
CA ASP A 499 -15.41 21.05 7.83
C ASP A 499 -15.71 22.42 8.45
N LEU A 500 -16.87 22.52 9.13
CA LEU A 500 -17.31 23.76 9.80
C LEU A 500 -16.59 24.02 11.13
N HIS A 501 -16.16 22.97 11.83
CA HIS A 501 -15.47 23.04 13.12
C HIS A 501 -14.18 22.20 13.12
N PRO A 502 -13.09 22.71 12.49
CA PRO A 502 -11.86 21.95 12.36
C PRO A 502 -11.22 21.57 13.69
N PHE A 503 -11.45 22.33 14.77
CA PHE A 503 -10.96 21.96 16.10
C PHE A 503 -11.64 20.70 16.64
N LEU A 504 -12.91 20.44 16.27
CA LEU A 504 -13.65 19.28 16.77
C LEU A 504 -12.97 17.97 16.38
N LEU A 505 -12.52 17.88 15.13
CA LEU A 505 -11.81 16.72 14.62
C LEU A 505 -10.49 16.51 15.38
N HIS A 506 -9.73 17.58 15.61
CA HIS A 506 -8.51 17.54 16.39
C HIS A 506 -8.78 17.05 17.82
N CYS A 507 -9.79 17.61 18.49
CA CYS A 507 -10.15 17.23 19.85
C CYS A 507 -10.51 15.75 19.93
N GLN A 508 -11.33 15.23 19.00
CA GLN A 508 -11.77 13.84 19.00
C GLN A 508 -10.59 12.84 18.97
N HIS A 509 -9.54 13.15 18.22
CA HIS A 509 -8.40 12.26 18.05
C HIS A 509 -7.35 12.42 19.15
N ASN A 510 -7.14 13.64 19.66
CA ASN A 510 -5.94 13.94 20.46
C ASN A 510 -6.21 14.14 21.96
N TRP A 511 -7.45 14.34 22.41
CA TRP A 511 -7.73 14.61 23.83
C TRP A 511 -7.17 13.52 24.77
N GLY A 512 -7.36 12.25 24.41
CA GLY A 512 -6.93 11.12 25.21
C GLY A 512 -5.41 10.92 25.19
N TYR A 513 -4.75 11.29 24.08
CA TYR A 513 -3.29 11.31 23.99
C TYR A 513 -2.70 12.35 24.96
N TYR A 514 -3.20 13.59 24.94
CA TYR A 514 -2.76 14.63 25.88
C TYR A 514 -3.01 14.24 27.34
N ALA A 515 -4.17 13.66 27.62
CA ALA A 515 -4.50 13.14 28.95
C ALA A 515 -3.50 12.05 29.38
N SER A 516 -3.18 11.09 28.50
CA SER A 516 -2.22 10.01 28.82
C SER A 516 -0.82 10.54 29.12
N ILE A 517 -0.33 11.50 28.33
CA ILE A 517 0.99 12.13 28.57
C ILE A 517 0.99 12.92 29.87
N SER A 518 -0.03 13.75 30.10
CA SER A 518 -0.19 14.52 31.33
C SER A 518 -0.13 13.60 32.56
N SER A 519 -0.87 12.49 32.51
CA SER A 519 -0.94 11.50 33.59
C SER A 519 0.45 10.95 33.94
N ARG A 520 1.20 10.52 32.92
CA ARG A 520 2.57 9.96 33.09
C ARG A 520 3.58 10.97 33.61
N ALA A 521 3.47 12.24 33.20
CA ALA A 521 4.43 13.27 33.52
C ALA A 521 4.17 13.96 34.87
N HIS A 522 2.90 14.12 35.26
CA HIS A 522 2.50 15.03 36.33
C HIS A 522 1.58 14.40 37.39
N GLY A 523 1.21 13.12 37.27
CA GLY A 523 0.39 12.41 38.26
C GLY A 523 -1.09 12.35 37.87
N PRO A 524 -2.04 12.45 38.83
CA PRO A 524 -3.46 12.21 38.53
C PRO A 524 -4.03 13.20 37.52
N LEU A 525 -4.96 12.71 36.67
CA LEU A 525 -5.66 13.51 35.67
C LEU A 525 -6.46 14.66 36.30
N HIS A 526 -6.70 15.71 35.50
CA HIS A 526 -7.51 16.85 35.92
C HIS A 526 -8.95 16.40 36.26
N PRO A 527 -9.57 16.92 37.34
CA PRO A 527 -10.93 16.55 37.74
C PRO A 527 -11.99 16.66 36.64
N TYR A 528 -11.85 17.65 35.75
CA TYR A 528 -12.76 17.83 34.62
C TYR A 528 -12.70 16.68 33.59
N ILE A 529 -11.51 16.14 33.33
CA ILE A 529 -11.35 14.96 32.45
C ILE A 529 -11.99 13.74 33.11
N HIS A 530 -11.88 13.62 34.44
CA HIS A 530 -12.57 12.57 35.19
C HIS A 530 -14.09 12.66 35.03
N SER A 531 -14.69 13.85 35.22
CA SER A 531 -16.15 14.02 35.07
C SER A 531 -16.61 13.74 33.65
N PHE A 532 -15.83 14.12 32.64
CA PHE A 532 -16.13 13.82 31.25
C PHE A 532 -16.19 12.31 30.97
N ILE A 533 -15.19 11.56 31.46
CA ILE A 533 -15.14 10.11 31.27
C ILE A 533 -16.25 9.40 32.07
N GLU A 534 -16.64 9.93 33.23
CA GLU A 534 -17.71 9.38 34.07
C GLU A 534 -19.12 9.75 33.61
N SER A 535 -19.24 10.82 32.84
CA SER A 535 -20.51 11.20 32.24
C SER A 535 -21.03 10.02 31.41
N PRO A 536 -22.32 9.65 31.52
CA PRO A 536 -22.91 8.60 30.71
C PRO A 536 -22.97 9.05 29.25
N SER A 537 -21.83 9.00 28.56
CA SER A 537 -21.72 9.25 27.14
C SER A 537 -22.46 8.13 26.43
N ARG A 538 -23.46 8.46 25.60
CA ARG A 538 -24.25 7.49 24.81
C ARG A 538 -23.44 6.95 23.60
N ARG A 539 -22.13 6.74 23.78
CA ARG A 539 -21.36 5.76 23.00
C ARG A 539 -21.57 4.40 23.66
N ALA A 540 -21.44 3.32 22.89
CA ALA A 540 -21.58 1.96 23.42
C ALA A 540 -20.48 1.59 24.45
N ASP A 541 -19.50 2.48 24.65
CA ASP A 541 -18.28 2.26 25.43
C ASP A 541 -18.41 2.86 26.83
N THR A 542 -18.08 2.07 27.85
CA THR A 542 -18.13 2.50 29.26
C THR A 542 -16.88 3.31 29.64
N PRO A 543 -16.87 4.03 30.79
CA PRO A 543 -15.71 4.81 31.23
C PRO A 543 -14.39 4.02 31.22
N LEU A 544 -14.45 2.72 31.52
CA LEU A 544 -13.30 1.83 31.51
C LEU A 544 -12.83 1.46 30.09
N HIS A 545 -13.73 1.35 29.10
CA HIS A 545 -13.35 1.14 27.69
C HIS A 545 -12.58 2.35 27.17
N LEU A 546 -13.08 3.57 27.43
CA LEU A 546 -12.42 4.83 27.04
C LEU A 546 -11.03 4.96 27.68
N ALA A 547 -10.91 4.62 28.97
CA ALA A 547 -9.64 4.64 29.68
C ALA A 547 -8.62 3.67 29.06
N VAL A 548 -9.06 2.48 28.65
CA VAL A 548 -8.20 1.48 27.98
C VAL A 548 -7.76 1.95 26.61
N TYR A 549 -8.72 2.42 25.78
CA TYR A 549 -8.48 2.88 24.42
C TYR A 549 -7.47 4.04 24.36
N HIS A 550 -7.56 4.98 25.32
CA HIS A 550 -6.64 6.12 25.40
C HIS A 550 -5.40 5.87 26.28
N GLY A 551 -5.20 4.65 26.79
CA GLY A 551 -4.00 4.33 27.59
C GLY A 551 -3.90 5.12 28.90
N LEU A 552 -5.02 5.38 29.57
CA LEU A 552 -5.10 6.12 30.84
C LEU A 552 -4.85 5.19 32.04
N VAL A 553 -3.62 4.68 32.16
CA VAL A 553 -3.20 3.67 33.16
C VAL A 553 -3.52 4.09 34.60
N ASP A 554 -3.30 5.35 34.95
CA ASP A 554 -3.58 5.84 36.31
C ASP A 554 -5.08 5.79 36.62
N LEU A 555 -5.93 6.03 35.63
CA LEU A 555 -7.38 5.97 35.78
C LEU A 555 -7.85 4.52 36.00
N ILE A 556 -7.29 3.58 35.24
CA ILE A 556 -7.57 2.14 35.36
C ILE A 556 -7.11 1.60 36.73
N THR A 557 -5.97 2.07 37.24
CA THR A 557 -5.36 1.56 38.47
C THR A 557 -5.90 2.21 39.74
N SER A 558 -6.14 3.53 39.72
CA SER A 558 -6.56 4.29 40.90
C SER A 558 -8.05 4.17 41.22
N ARG A 559 -8.91 3.94 40.22
CA ARG A 559 -10.36 3.82 40.37
C ARG A 559 -10.86 2.50 39.81
N ARG A 560 -11.65 1.78 40.61
CA ARG A 560 -12.40 0.62 40.15
C ARG A 560 -13.71 1.05 39.48
N PHE A 561 -13.64 1.54 38.24
CA PHE A 561 -14.79 1.64 37.35
C PHE A 561 -15.51 0.30 37.20
N PRO A 562 -16.84 0.29 37.01
CA PRO A 562 -17.58 -0.93 36.69
C PRO A 562 -17.03 -1.61 35.42
N HIS A 563 -16.71 -2.90 35.53
CA HIS A 563 -16.30 -3.73 34.40
C HIS A 563 -17.53 -4.21 33.63
N LEU A 564 -18.09 -3.32 32.80
CA LEU A 564 -19.34 -3.55 32.07
C LEU A 564 -19.07 -3.84 30.60
N PRO A 565 -19.64 -4.90 30.01
CA PRO A 565 -19.48 -5.19 28.59
C PRO A 565 -20.26 -4.25 27.67
N THR A 566 -19.81 -4.11 26.42
CA THR A 566 -20.57 -3.47 25.33
C THR A 566 -21.81 -4.29 24.95
N SER A 567 -22.62 -3.75 24.03
CA SER A 567 -23.79 -4.45 23.51
C SER A 567 -23.46 -5.84 22.94
N ASP A 568 -22.26 -6.08 22.43
CA ASP A 568 -21.86 -7.39 21.86
C ASP A 568 -21.08 -8.28 22.85
N GLY A 569 -20.99 -7.86 24.11
CA GLY A 569 -20.29 -8.59 25.16
C GLY A 569 -18.79 -8.29 25.21
N TRP A 570 -18.28 -7.35 24.41
CA TRP A 570 -16.87 -6.95 24.48
C TRP A 570 -16.60 -6.28 25.82
N THR A 571 -15.47 -6.59 26.43
CA THR A 571 -15.05 -6.00 27.70
C THR A 571 -13.77 -5.21 27.51
N PRO A 572 -13.37 -4.34 28.47
CA PRO A 572 -12.12 -3.59 28.37
C PRO A 572 -10.88 -4.47 28.18
N PHE A 573 -10.90 -5.71 28.71
CA PHE A 573 -9.84 -6.68 28.43
C PHE A 573 -9.77 -7.07 26.95
N HIS A 574 -10.92 -7.21 26.28
CA HIS A 574 -10.93 -7.50 24.86
C HIS A 574 -10.42 -6.32 24.03
N ASP A 575 -10.81 -5.09 24.35
CA ASP A 575 -10.32 -3.89 23.66
C ASP A 575 -8.80 -3.77 23.81
N ALA A 576 -8.28 -3.96 25.02
CA ALA A 576 -6.85 -3.92 25.27
C ALA A 576 -6.08 -4.94 24.41
N VAL A 577 -6.66 -6.13 24.20
CA VAL A 577 -6.09 -7.19 23.35
C VAL A 577 -6.25 -6.88 21.86
N LEU A 578 -7.38 -6.30 21.45
CA LEU A 578 -7.63 -5.97 20.05
C LEU A 578 -6.82 -4.76 19.59
N ASP A 579 -6.53 -3.80 20.46
CA ASP A 579 -5.80 -2.60 20.06
C ASP A 579 -4.31 -2.66 20.43
N ASP A 580 -3.82 -3.86 20.80
CA ASP A 580 -2.42 -4.12 21.19
C ASP A 580 -1.92 -3.19 22.33
N MET A 581 -2.82 -2.86 23.27
CA MET A 581 -2.57 -1.93 24.38
C MET A 581 -1.98 -2.66 25.60
N ASP A 582 -0.74 -3.13 25.48
CA ASP A 582 -0.07 -3.93 26.52
C ASP A 582 0.00 -3.21 27.89
N THR A 583 0.16 -1.88 27.92
CA THR A 583 0.17 -1.08 29.16
C THR A 583 -1.20 -1.05 29.85
N SER A 584 -2.27 -0.82 29.08
CA SER A 584 -3.64 -0.86 29.58
C SER A 584 -4.03 -2.27 30.03
N LEU A 585 -3.61 -3.31 29.30
CA LEU A 585 -3.81 -4.70 29.69
C LEU A 585 -3.11 -5.01 31.02
N GLY A 586 -1.88 -4.54 31.20
CA GLY A 586 -1.16 -4.67 32.47
C GLY A 586 -1.89 -3.99 33.63
N ALA A 587 -2.43 -2.79 33.39
CA ALA A 587 -3.24 -2.06 34.37
C ALA A 587 -4.54 -2.81 34.72
N LEU A 588 -5.22 -3.38 33.73
CA LEU A 588 -6.41 -4.22 33.93
C LEU A 588 -6.08 -5.48 34.71
N LEU A 589 -4.99 -6.18 34.39
CA LEU A 589 -4.54 -7.36 35.14
C LEU A 589 -4.18 -7.04 36.59
N LEU A 590 -3.75 -5.82 36.91
CA LEU A 590 -3.45 -5.39 38.28
C LEU A 590 -4.73 -5.09 39.08
N SER A 591 -5.73 -4.44 38.47
CA SER A 591 -6.90 -3.92 39.18
C SER A 591 -8.18 -4.75 39.02
N TYR A 592 -8.26 -5.58 37.98
CA TYR A 592 -9.43 -6.34 37.55
C TYR A 592 -9.07 -7.78 37.19
N GLU A 593 -8.06 -8.37 37.87
CA GLU A 593 -7.58 -9.71 37.56
C GLU A 593 -8.72 -10.76 37.53
N GLU A 594 -9.72 -10.60 38.38
CA GLU A 594 -10.89 -11.47 38.46
C GLU A 594 -11.77 -11.49 37.18
N GLU A 595 -11.69 -10.45 36.34
CA GLU A 595 -12.47 -10.28 35.12
C GLU A 595 -11.71 -10.71 33.84
N VAL A 596 -10.47 -11.21 33.96
CA VAL A 596 -9.64 -11.62 32.80
C VAL A 596 -10.32 -12.68 31.90
N ASN A 597 -11.32 -13.37 32.44
CA ASN A 597 -12.06 -14.47 31.83
C ASN A 597 -13.42 -14.06 31.25
N SER A 598 -13.80 -12.78 31.28
CA SER A 598 -15.11 -12.36 30.77
C SER A 598 -15.31 -12.81 29.32
N GLN A 599 -16.54 -13.19 28.96
CA GLN A 599 -16.85 -13.73 27.64
C GLN A 599 -17.73 -12.78 26.84
N THR A 600 -17.45 -12.65 25.55
CA THR A 600 -18.35 -11.97 24.60
C THR A 600 -19.66 -12.74 24.41
N LYS A 601 -20.63 -12.18 23.67
CA LYS A 601 -21.87 -12.90 23.35
C LYS A 601 -21.66 -14.22 22.62
N CYS A 602 -20.59 -14.38 21.85
CA CYS A 602 -20.23 -15.65 21.21
C CYS A 602 -19.37 -16.57 22.11
N GLY A 603 -19.13 -16.16 23.36
CA GLY A 603 -18.38 -16.94 24.34
C GLY A 603 -16.86 -16.80 24.22
N MET A 604 -16.34 -15.82 23.47
CA MET A 604 -14.89 -15.63 23.35
C MET A 604 -14.32 -14.94 24.58
N THR A 605 -13.19 -15.43 25.09
CA THR A 605 -12.40 -14.76 26.14
C THR A 605 -11.33 -13.85 25.52
N PRO A 606 -10.74 -12.91 26.29
CA PRO A 606 -9.63 -12.08 25.82
C PRO A 606 -8.44 -12.93 25.32
N LEU A 607 -8.13 -14.04 26.00
CA LEU A 607 -7.08 -14.97 25.59
C LEU A 607 -7.35 -15.61 24.21
N MET A 608 -8.60 -15.98 23.93
CA MET A 608 -8.98 -16.54 22.62
C MET A 608 -8.82 -15.51 21.50
N CYS A 609 -9.13 -14.24 21.76
CA CYS A 609 -8.92 -13.15 20.81
C CYS A 609 -7.44 -12.87 20.56
N ALA A 610 -6.59 -12.97 21.58
CA ALA A 610 -5.16 -12.65 21.51
C ALA A 610 -4.40 -13.51 20.49
N TYR A 611 -4.77 -14.80 20.32
CA TYR A 611 -4.07 -15.68 19.38
C TYR A 611 -4.17 -15.26 17.92
N ASN A 612 -5.21 -14.49 17.54
CA ASN A 612 -5.38 -13.99 16.18
C ASN A 612 -4.55 -12.73 15.87
N ARG A 613 -4.06 -12.01 16.90
CA ARG A 613 -3.34 -10.73 16.75
C ARG A 613 -1.83 -10.84 16.63
N ALA A 614 -1.26 -12.05 16.81
CA ALA A 614 0.19 -12.29 16.77
C ALA A 614 1.02 -11.59 17.89
N ASN A 615 0.39 -10.93 18.86
CA ASN A 615 1.10 -10.26 19.94
C ASN A 615 1.48 -11.22 21.08
N LYS A 616 2.78 -11.56 21.14
CA LYS A 616 3.35 -12.47 22.15
C LYS A 616 3.37 -11.89 23.56
N ILE A 617 3.42 -10.58 23.70
CA ILE A 617 3.47 -9.91 25.00
C ILE A 617 2.11 -10.05 25.66
N THR A 618 1.05 -9.63 24.96
CA THR A 618 -0.35 -9.79 25.37
C THR A 618 -0.70 -11.21 25.82
N VAL A 619 -0.39 -12.23 24.99
CA VAL A 619 -0.67 -13.64 25.34
C VAL A 619 0.07 -14.05 26.62
N LYS A 620 1.34 -13.69 26.75
CA LYS A 620 2.13 -14.02 27.95
C LYS A 620 1.61 -13.32 29.21
N MET A 621 1.16 -12.07 29.08
CA MET A 621 0.60 -11.31 30.20
C MET A 621 -0.68 -11.98 30.71
N ILE A 622 -1.60 -12.34 29.83
CA ILE A 622 -2.84 -13.03 30.20
C ILE A 622 -2.54 -14.40 30.81
N LEU A 623 -1.64 -15.19 30.20
CA LEU A 623 -1.25 -16.51 30.71
C LEU A 623 -0.45 -16.45 32.04
N ALA A 624 0.10 -15.29 32.40
CA ALA A 624 0.78 -15.10 33.68
C ALA A 624 -0.20 -14.75 34.82
N SER A 625 -1.43 -14.37 34.49
CA SER A 625 -2.48 -14.13 35.49
C SER A 625 -2.81 -15.42 36.23
N LYS A 626 -3.05 -15.31 37.55
CA LYS A 626 -3.47 -16.46 38.37
C LYS A 626 -4.95 -16.79 38.21
N ALA A 627 -5.75 -15.83 37.75
CA ALA A 627 -7.18 -15.99 37.58
C ALA A 627 -7.57 -16.57 36.22
N VAL A 628 -6.65 -16.63 35.24
CA VAL A 628 -6.97 -17.06 33.88
C VAL A 628 -7.49 -18.51 33.84
N ASP A 629 -8.66 -18.69 33.23
CA ASP A 629 -9.26 -19.99 32.96
C ASP A 629 -9.19 -20.28 31.46
N VAL A 630 -8.30 -21.21 31.12
CA VAL A 630 -8.02 -21.63 29.74
C VAL A 630 -8.99 -22.69 29.22
N GLU A 631 -9.86 -23.23 30.09
CA GLU A 631 -10.86 -24.27 29.79
C GLU A 631 -12.25 -23.71 29.47
N LEU A 632 -12.43 -22.39 29.59
CA LEU A 632 -13.66 -21.73 29.16
C LEU A 632 -13.96 -22.01 27.69
N ARG A 633 -15.25 -22.05 27.36
CA ARG A 633 -15.73 -22.48 26.05
C ARG A 633 -16.57 -21.41 25.38
N THR A 634 -16.36 -21.24 24.08
CA THR A 634 -17.26 -20.46 23.23
C THR A 634 -18.62 -21.15 23.09
N ASN A 635 -19.59 -20.47 22.48
CA ASN A 635 -20.89 -21.07 22.15
C ASN A 635 -20.75 -22.27 21.18
N ASP A 636 -19.67 -22.30 20.38
CA ASP A 636 -19.29 -23.42 19.53
C ASP A 636 -18.50 -24.50 20.29
N GLY A 637 -18.35 -24.41 21.61
CA GLY A 637 -17.68 -25.42 22.43
C GLY A 637 -16.15 -25.38 22.42
N THR A 638 -15.52 -24.46 21.67
CA THR A 638 -14.05 -24.39 21.53
C THR A 638 -13.37 -23.73 22.72
N THR A 639 -12.15 -24.18 23.05
CA THR A 639 -11.30 -23.65 24.15
C THR A 639 -10.15 -22.79 23.63
N ALA A 640 -9.42 -22.14 24.55
CA ALA A 640 -8.22 -21.37 24.22
C ALA A 640 -7.16 -22.23 23.49
N PHE A 641 -7.00 -23.49 23.87
CA PHE A 641 -6.06 -24.41 23.21
C PHE A 641 -6.44 -24.72 21.76
N TRP A 642 -7.74 -24.85 21.48
CA TRP A 642 -8.23 -25.03 20.11
C TRP A 642 -7.87 -23.81 19.24
N PHE A 643 -8.10 -22.58 19.73
CA PHE A 643 -7.72 -21.35 19.03
C PHE A 643 -6.19 -21.25 18.82
N ALA A 644 -5.40 -21.63 19.83
CA ALA A 644 -3.96 -21.68 19.71
C ALA A 644 -3.53 -22.61 18.55
N CYS A 645 -4.17 -23.78 18.40
CA CYS A 645 -3.88 -24.71 17.30
C CYS A 645 -4.40 -24.23 15.93
N ARG A 646 -5.45 -23.41 15.92
CA ARG A 646 -6.03 -22.81 14.70
C ARG A 646 -5.25 -21.61 14.18
N SER A 647 -4.48 -20.97 15.04
CA SER A 647 -3.61 -19.85 14.66
C SER A 647 -2.56 -20.30 13.63
N PRO A 648 -2.06 -19.42 12.75
CA PRO A 648 -1.04 -19.80 11.78
C PRO A 648 0.30 -20.16 12.46
N SER A 649 0.87 -21.31 12.09
CA SER A 649 2.11 -21.85 12.72
C SER A 649 3.35 -20.96 12.58
N TYR A 650 3.45 -20.16 11.52
CA TYR A 650 4.57 -19.24 11.30
C TYR A 650 4.51 -17.98 12.18
N VAL A 651 3.37 -17.69 12.82
CA VAL A 651 3.21 -16.54 13.71
C VAL A 651 3.91 -16.80 15.03
N ALA A 652 3.51 -17.87 15.71
CA ALA A 652 4.11 -18.33 16.95
C ALA A 652 3.60 -19.73 17.31
N ASN A 653 4.37 -20.44 18.14
CA ASN A 653 3.94 -21.73 18.69
C ASN A 653 3.07 -21.54 19.95
N TRP A 654 1.88 -20.98 19.76
CA TRP A 654 0.91 -20.76 20.85
C TRP A 654 0.51 -22.03 21.59
N PRO A 655 0.26 -23.19 20.92
CA PRO A 655 -0.10 -24.41 21.63
C PRO A 655 0.99 -24.84 22.61
N GLN A 656 2.26 -24.76 22.20
CA GLN A 656 3.39 -25.11 23.08
C GLN A 656 3.52 -24.12 24.24
N LEU A 657 3.35 -22.81 23.99
CA LEU A 657 3.37 -21.81 25.06
C LEU A 657 2.28 -22.11 26.10
N LEU A 658 1.04 -22.33 25.65
CA LEU A 658 -0.09 -22.63 26.52
C LEU A 658 0.14 -23.89 27.36
N LEU A 659 0.61 -24.98 26.74
CA LEU A 659 0.92 -26.24 27.45
C LEU A 659 2.06 -26.10 28.45
N SER A 660 3.07 -25.26 28.15
CA SER A 660 4.19 -25.02 29.06
C SER A 660 3.79 -24.19 30.27
N SER A 661 2.87 -23.24 30.10
CA SER A 661 2.37 -22.37 31.18
C SER A 661 1.29 -23.05 32.02
N HIS A 662 0.43 -23.87 31.40
CA HIS A 662 -0.68 -24.56 32.05
C HIS A 662 -0.63 -26.07 31.76
N PRO A 663 0.22 -26.84 32.48
CA PRO A 663 0.24 -28.29 32.36
C PRO A 663 -1.11 -28.87 32.82
N GLY A 664 -1.81 -29.60 31.93
CA GLY A 664 -3.09 -30.24 32.24
C GLY A 664 -4.30 -29.73 31.45
N VAL A 665 -4.10 -28.75 30.56
CA VAL A 665 -5.12 -28.30 29.60
C VAL A 665 -5.69 -29.48 28.80
N ASN A 666 -7.00 -29.50 28.63
CA ASN A 666 -7.69 -30.50 27.84
C ASN A 666 -7.52 -30.23 26.34
N VAL A 667 -6.65 -31.02 25.72
CA VAL A 667 -6.29 -30.90 24.31
C VAL A 667 -7.27 -31.59 23.35
N ASP A 668 -8.23 -32.35 23.89
CA ASP A 668 -9.13 -33.22 23.12
C ASP A 668 -10.50 -32.59 22.87
N VAL A 669 -10.68 -31.32 23.23
CA VAL A 669 -11.92 -30.57 22.96
C VAL A 669 -12.05 -30.28 21.45
N CYS A 670 -13.28 -30.38 20.94
CA CYS A 670 -13.64 -30.04 19.57
C CYS A 670 -14.65 -28.89 19.50
N ASP A 671 -14.74 -28.27 18.33
CA ASP A 671 -15.79 -27.29 18.03
C ASP A 671 -17.16 -27.97 17.81
N GLY A 672 -18.21 -27.16 17.63
CA GLY A 672 -19.57 -27.61 17.37
C GLY A 672 -19.76 -28.31 16.02
N LYS A 673 -18.70 -28.50 15.23
CA LYS A 673 -18.67 -29.30 13.99
C LYS A 673 -17.79 -30.55 14.15
N GLY A 674 -17.32 -30.85 15.37
CA GLY A 674 -16.44 -31.99 15.65
C GLY A 674 -14.97 -31.80 15.23
N ASN A 675 -14.53 -30.58 14.88
CA ASN A 675 -13.12 -30.32 14.57
C ASN A 675 -12.29 -30.32 15.86
N THR A 676 -11.36 -31.27 15.98
CA THR A 676 -10.46 -31.35 17.14
C THR A 676 -9.28 -30.38 17.01
N ALA A 677 -8.62 -30.07 18.14
CA ALA A 677 -7.41 -29.26 18.12
C ALA A 677 -6.29 -29.89 17.27
N PHE A 678 -6.21 -31.22 17.21
CA PHE A 678 -5.31 -31.94 16.29
C PHE A 678 -5.58 -31.61 14.81
N MET A 679 -6.86 -31.62 14.39
CA MET A 679 -7.25 -31.26 13.03
C MET A 679 -6.89 -29.80 12.70
N MET A 680 -7.08 -28.88 13.65
CA MET A 680 -6.72 -27.47 13.46
C MET A 680 -5.21 -27.26 13.42
N ALA A 681 -4.46 -27.95 14.29
CA ALA A 681 -3.00 -27.93 14.27
C ALA A 681 -2.45 -28.41 12.93
N CYS A 682 -3.02 -29.50 12.37
CA CYS A 682 -2.61 -30.02 11.07
C CYS A 682 -2.91 -29.03 9.93
N SER A 683 -4.16 -28.56 9.83
CA SER A 683 -4.57 -27.64 8.77
C SER A 683 -3.93 -26.24 8.85
N SER A 684 -3.39 -25.88 10.03
CA SER A 684 -2.66 -24.63 10.27
C SER A 684 -1.12 -24.80 10.21
N GLY A 685 -0.64 -26.02 9.95
CA GLY A 685 0.78 -26.32 9.72
C GLY A 685 1.64 -26.48 10.97
N HIS A 686 1.07 -26.69 12.15
CA HIS A 686 1.82 -26.88 13.40
C HIS A 686 2.45 -28.28 13.45
N LEU A 687 3.54 -28.50 12.72
CA LEU A 687 4.19 -29.81 12.57
C LEU A 687 4.53 -30.47 13.91
N GLN A 688 5.18 -29.73 14.81
CA GLN A 688 5.60 -30.26 16.13
C GLN A 688 4.39 -30.64 16.99
N MET A 689 3.30 -29.88 16.90
CA MET A 689 2.08 -30.21 17.63
C MET A 689 1.36 -31.41 17.03
N ALA A 690 1.33 -31.52 15.71
CA ALA A 690 0.79 -32.70 15.03
C ALA A 690 1.57 -33.96 15.45
N GLU A 691 2.91 -33.90 15.47
CA GLU A 691 3.74 -35.01 15.94
C GLU A 691 3.47 -35.36 17.41
N TRP A 692 3.37 -34.35 18.28
CA TRP A 692 3.04 -34.54 19.69
C TRP A 692 1.69 -35.25 19.90
N PHE A 693 0.66 -34.89 19.12
CA PHE A 693 -0.62 -35.60 19.15
C PHE A 693 -0.50 -37.05 18.67
N LEU A 694 0.25 -37.29 17.60
CA LEU A 694 0.43 -38.64 17.04
C LEU A 694 1.20 -39.58 17.97
N GLN A 695 2.12 -39.04 18.79
CA GLN A 695 2.80 -39.80 19.84
C GLN A 695 1.85 -40.35 20.91
N ARG A 696 0.72 -39.68 21.18
CA ARG A 696 -0.34 -40.19 22.09
C ARG A 696 -1.11 -41.37 21.48
N GLN A 697 -0.99 -41.60 20.17
CA GLN A 697 -1.62 -42.64 19.34
C GLN A 697 -3.14 -42.61 19.27
N ARG A 698 -3.85 -42.46 20.39
CA ARG A 698 -5.32 -42.49 20.51
C ARG A 698 -5.82 -41.36 21.40
N ASP A 699 -7.05 -40.93 21.12
CA ASP A 699 -7.80 -39.99 21.94
C ASP A 699 -8.43 -40.68 23.17
N PRO A 700 -9.12 -39.93 24.05
CA PRO A 700 -9.80 -40.50 25.21
C PRO A 700 -10.93 -41.49 24.87
N SER A 701 -11.48 -41.46 23.64
CA SER A 701 -12.48 -42.41 23.16
C SER A 701 -11.88 -43.73 22.66
N GLY A 702 -10.54 -43.80 22.56
CA GLY A 702 -9.81 -44.94 22.01
C GLY A 702 -9.66 -44.89 20.49
N THR A 703 -10.05 -43.81 19.82
CA THR A 703 -9.91 -43.61 18.37
C THR A 703 -8.52 -43.04 18.05
N ARG A 704 -7.86 -43.53 17.00
CA ARG A 704 -6.57 -42.95 16.57
C ARG A 704 -6.78 -41.54 16.04
N TYR A 705 -5.94 -40.58 16.43
CA TYR A 705 -6.08 -39.18 15.98
C TYR A 705 -6.11 -39.04 14.45
N VAL A 706 -5.31 -39.82 13.72
CA VAL A 706 -5.29 -39.83 12.24
C VAL A 706 -6.60 -40.27 11.58
N ASP A 707 -7.44 -41.01 12.32
CA ASP A 707 -8.66 -41.63 11.83
C ASP A 707 -9.92 -40.90 12.30
N GLN A 708 -9.77 -39.90 13.17
CA GLN A 708 -10.89 -39.07 13.64
C GLN A 708 -11.52 -38.32 12.46
N LYS A 709 -12.86 -38.18 12.53
CA LYS A 709 -13.65 -37.43 11.56
C LYS A 709 -14.47 -36.39 12.30
N ASN A 710 -14.56 -35.21 11.71
CA ASN A 710 -15.52 -34.20 12.14
C ASN A 710 -16.94 -34.56 11.64
N ASP A 711 -17.93 -33.73 11.93
CA ASP A 711 -19.33 -33.98 11.55
C ASP A 711 -19.55 -33.97 10.02
N ASN A 712 -18.64 -33.33 9.28
CA ASN A 712 -18.57 -33.37 7.82
C ASN A 712 -17.83 -34.61 7.29
N GLY A 713 -17.44 -35.57 8.14
CA GLY A 713 -16.68 -36.75 7.74
C GLY A 713 -15.23 -36.47 7.34
N GLU A 714 -14.72 -35.27 7.56
CA GLU A 714 -13.37 -34.85 7.17
C GLU A 714 -12.33 -35.32 8.22
N THR A 715 -11.23 -35.89 7.76
CA THR A 715 -10.05 -36.19 8.59
C THR A 715 -9.06 -35.02 8.55
N ALA A 716 -8.03 -35.06 9.42
CA ALA A 716 -6.93 -34.09 9.37
C ALA A 716 -6.28 -34.00 7.97
N LEU A 717 -6.14 -35.12 7.26
CA LEU A 717 -5.58 -35.18 5.91
C LEU A 717 -6.48 -34.48 4.87
N VAL A 718 -7.80 -34.68 4.96
CA VAL A 718 -8.77 -34.00 4.10
C VAL A 718 -8.74 -32.49 4.34
N LEU A 719 -8.70 -32.07 5.61
CA LEU A 719 -8.63 -30.65 5.98
C LEU A 719 -7.35 -29.96 5.51
N VAL A 720 -6.20 -30.65 5.58
CA VAL A 720 -4.92 -30.16 5.02
C VAL A 720 -5.05 -29.87 3.52
N CYS A 721 -5.68 -30.78 2.76
CA CYS A 721 -5.84 -30.62 1.30
C CYS A 721 -6.94 -29.61 0.93
N ARG A 722 -7.89 -29.35 1.82
CA ARG A 722 -8.98 -28.38 1.62
C ARG A 722 -8.59 -26.94 1.94
N SER A 723 -7.63 -26.72 2.85
CA SER A 723 -7.29 -25.39 3.37
C SER A 723 -6.75 -24.49 2.24
N ASP A 724 -7.58 -23.56 1.77
CA ASP A 724 -7.22 -22.53 0.79
C ASP A 724 -6.51 -21.32 1.43
N ARG A 725 -6.44 -21.30 2.77
CA ARG A 725 -5.95 -20.15 3.55
C ARG A 725 -4.46 -20.22 3.88
N MET A 726 -3.80 -21.36 3.64
CA MET A 726 -2.42 -21.60 4.04
C MET A 726 -1.59 -22.00 2.83
N SER A 727 -0.36 -21.48 2.70
CA SER A 727 0.56 -21.93 1.65
C SER A 727 0.81 -23.44 1.76
N GLY A 728 0.82 -24.13 0.61
CA GLY A 728 1.20 -25.53 0.50
C GLY A 728 2.53 -25.85 1.20
N ASP A 729 3.49 -24.92 1.22
CA ASP A 729 4.81 -25.11 1.84
C ASP A 729 4.74 -25.36 3.34
N ILE A 730 3.77 -24.72 4.01
CA ILE A 730 3.59 -24.79 5.45
C ILE A 730 2.93 -26.12 5.83
N VAL A 731 1.99 -26.60 5.01
CA VAL A 731 1.25 -27.83 5.27
C VAL A 731 1.90 -29.08 4.70
N TRP A 732 2.85 -28.96 3.77
CA TRP A 732 3.56 -30.09 3.15
C TRP A 732 4.22 -31.04 4.17
N PRO A 733 5.00 -30.57 5.16
CA PRO A 733 5.58 -31.47 6.16
C PRO A 733 4.52 -32.21 7.00
N VAL A 734 3.42 -31.54 7.32
CA VAL A 734 2.29 -32.13 8.05
C VAL A 734 1.61 -33.21 7.21
N PHE A 735 1.41 -32.95 5.92
CA PHE A 735 0.87 -33.94 4.98
C PHE A 735 1.71 -35.22 4.97
N GLN A 736 3.04 -35.10 4.85
CA GLN A 736 3.94 -36.26 4.90
C GLN A 736 3.86 -37.00 6.25
N LEU A 737 3.81 -36.24 7.35
CA LEU A 737 3.68 -36.80 8.70
C LEU A 737 2.39 -37.63 8.83
N LEU A 738 1.25 -37.11 8.37
CA LEU A 738 -0.03 -37.81 8.41
C LEU A 738 -0.02 -39.11 7.61
N LEU A 739 0.55 -39.11 6.40
CA LEU A 739 0.69 -40.33 5.59
C LEU A 739 1.60 -41.36 6.24
N SER A 740 2.76 -40.93 6.80
CA SER A 740 3.69 -41.83 7.48
C SER A 740 3.09 -42.52 8.72
N HIS A 741 2.09 -41.90 9.34
CA HIS A 741 1.34 -42.45 10.47
C HIS A 741 0.06 -43.20 10.03
N GLY A 742 -0.08 -43.50 8.73
CA GLY A 742 -1.14 -44.33 8.19
C GLY A 742 -2.51 -43.65 8.12
N SER A 743 -2.55 -42.33 7.92
CA SER A 743 -3.81 -41.64 7.59
C SER A 743 -4.35 -42.15 6.26
N ASN A 744 -5.67 -42.37 6.19
CA ASN A 744 -6.31 -42.93 5.00
C ASN A 744 -6.66 -41.84 3.96
N PRO A 745 -5.96 -41.76 2.80
CA PRO A 745 -6.21 -40.76 1.76
C PRO A 745 -7.54 -40.97 1.02
N HIS A 746 -8.15 -42.16 1.13
CA HIS A 746 -9.40 -42.51 0.46
C HIS A 746 -10.64 -42.03 1.21
N THR A 747 -10.47 -41.47 2.41
CA THR A 747 -11.59 -40.98 3.19
C THR A 747 -12.28 -39.83 2.47
N LYS A 748 -13.58 -39.98 2.23
CA LYS A 748 -14.44 -38.94 1.66
C LYS A 748 -15.18 -38.17 2.75
N ASP A 749 -15.28 -36.86 2.58
CA ASP A 749 -16.18 -36.04 3.37
C ASP A 749 -17.65 -36.35 3.02
N THR A 750 -18.58 -36.10 3.94
CA THR A 750 -20.02 -36.36 3.77
C THR A 750 -20.73 -35.25 3.00
N THR A 751 -20.13 -34.05 2.91
CA THR A 751 -20.76 -32.87 2.31
C THR A 751 -20.76 -32.94 0.78
N LEU A 752 -19.59 -33.12 0.18
CA LEU A 752 -19.36 -33.17 -1.25
C LEU A 752 -18.89 -34.53 -1.71
N GLY A 753 -18.56 -35.46 -0.82
CA GLY A 753 -18.06 -36.78 -1.21
C GLY A 753 -16.62 -36.75 -1.73
N ARG A 754 -15.83 -35.74 -1.34
CA ARG A 754 -14.47 -35.53 -1.84
C ARG A 754 -13.44 -36.15 -0.91
N SER A 755 -12.45 -36.79 -1.51
CA SER A 755 -11.26 -37.27 -0.82
C SER A 755 -10.19 -36.18 -0.74
N ALA A 756 -9.09 -36.47 -0.04
CA ALA A 756 -7.89 -35.63 -0.05
C ALA A 756 -7.41 -35.33 -1.48
N PHE A 757 -7.48 -36.32 -2.38
CA PHE A 757 -7.10 -36.17 -3.79
C PHE A 757 -8.00 -35.20 -4.55
N LEU A 758 -9.32 -35.31 -4.38
CA LEU A 758 -10.27 -34.41 -5.02
C LEU A 758 -10.18 -32.97 -4.50
N TRP A 759 -9.88 -32.79 -3.21
CA TRP A 759 -9.60 -31.46 -2.65
C TRP A 759 -8.27 -30.89 -3.14
N ALA A 760 -7.20 -31.71 -3.22
CA ALA A 760 -5.92 -31.30 -3.79
C ALA A 760 -6.02 -30.92 -5.28
N ALA A 761 -6.94 -31.54 -6.04
CA ALA A 761 -7.22 -31.14 -7.41
C ALA A 761 -7.81 -29.71 -7.48
N LEU A 762 -8.65 -29.33 -6.52
CA LEU A 762 -9.30 -28.02 -6.43
C LEU A 762 -8.45 -26.96 -5.71
N SER A 763 -7.37 -27.34 -5.02
CA SER A 763 -6.52 -26.40 -4.28
C SER A 763 -5.75 -25.45 -5.20
N ASP A 764 -5.05 -24.47 -4.63
CA ASP A 764 -4.20 -23.55 -5.40
C ASP A 764 -3.09 -24.27 -6.20
N HIS A 765 -2.47 -23.54 -7.11
CA HIS A 765 -1.46 -24.07 -8.04
C HIS A 765 -0.03 -23.78 -7.58
N THR A 766 0.19 -23.63 -6.27
CA THR A 766 1.55 -23.50 -5.72
C THR A 766 2.35 -24.79 -5.93
N GLU A 767 3.69 -24.68 -6.01
CA GLU A 767 4.58 -25.83 -6.19
C GLU A 767 4.30 -26.93 -5.15
N SER A 768 4.12 -26.54 -3.88
CA SER A 768 3.79 -27.49 -2.82
C SER A 768 2.39 -28.10 -2.92
N SER A 769 1.37 -27.36 -3.37
CA SER A 769 0.05 -27.94 -3.64
C SER A 769 0.07 -28.93 -4.81
N VAL A 770 0.83 -28.63 -5.85
CA VAL A 770 1.09 -29.59 -6.95
C VAL A 770 1.82 -30.82 -6.42
N ARG A 771 2.81 -30.64 -5.55
CA ARG A 771 3.54 -31.73 -4.92
C ARG A 771 2.65 -32.62 -4.03
N ILE A 772 1.71 -32.03 -3.27
CA ILE A 772 0.69 -32.79 -2.52
C ILE A 772 -0.16 -33.62 -3.49
N PHE A 773 -0.63 -32.99 -4.56
CA PHE A 773 -1.45 -33.65 -5.58
C PHE A 773 -0.71 -34.83 -6.24
N GLU A 774 0.54 -34.64 -6.65
CA GLU A 774 1.39 -35.68 -7.24
C GLU A 774 1.72 -36.79 -6.24
N SER A 775 2.00 -36.45 -4.98
CA SER A 775 2.27 -37.44 -3.94
C SER A 775 1.07 -38.34 -3.65
N LEU A 776 -0.16 -37.84 -3.85
CA LEU A 776 -1.38 -38.64 -3.74
C LEU A 776 -1.57 -39.60 -4.93
N LEU A 777 -0.94 -39.32 -6.07
CA LEU A 777 -0.94 -40.22 -7.24
C LEU A 777 0.15 -41.31 -7.17
N ASP A 778 0.97 -41.34 -6.13
CA ASP A 778 2.01 -42.34 -5.98
C ASP A 778 1.40 -43.75 -5.85
N GLN A 779 1.87 -44.66 -6.70
CA GLN A 779 1.46 -46.07 -6.72
C GLN A 779 1.91 -46.84 -5.47
N SER A 780 2.81 -46.27 -4.67
CA SER A 780 3.22 -46.81 -3.37
C SER A 780 2.11 -46.74 -2.30
N LEU A 781 1.07 -45.93 -2.51
CA LEU A 781 -0.09 -45.88 -1.63
C LEU A 781 -0.95 -47.15 -1.80
N HIS A 782 -1.39 -47.70 -0.68
CA HIS A 782 -2.19 -48.93 -0.65
C HIS A 782 -3.55 -48.71 0.03
N PRO A 783 -4.68 -48.87 -0.70
CA PRO A 783 -4.76 -49.09 -2.15
C PRO A 783 -4.34 -47.84 -2.95
N PRO A 784 -3.96 -47.97 -4.25
CA PRO A 784 -3.67 -46.84 -5.11
C PRO A 784 -4.89 -45.92 -5.24
N ILE A 785 -4.67 -44.61 -5.40
CA ILE A 785 -5.75 -43.67 -5.65
C ILE A 785 -6.32 -43.87 -7.06
N ASP A 786 -7.64 -44.03 -7.11
CA ASP A 786 -8.37 -44.02 -8.37
C ASP A 786 -8.44 -42.58 -8.91
N ILE A 787 -7.73 -42.34 -10.02
CA ILE A 787 -7.66 -41.04 -10.68
C ILE A 787 -9.04 -40.56 -11.18
N ASN A 788 -9.97 -41.49 -11.42
CA ASN A 788 -11.33 -41.21 -11.91
C ASN A 788 -12.36 -41.19 -10.77
N GLN A 789 -11.91 -41.13 -9.52
CA GLN A 789 -12.81 -41.02 -8.38
C GLN A 789 -13.77 -39.84 -8.57
N ARG A 790 -15.05 -40.10 -8.29
CA ARG A 790 -16.14 -39.11 -8.38
C ARG A 790 -16.58 -38.62 -7.01
N ASP A 791 -16.89 -37.34 -6.92
CA ASP A 791 -17.58 -36.73 -5.79
C ASP A 791 -19.10 -36.97 -5.85
N ASN A 792 -19.88 -36.41 -4.92
CA ASN A 792 -21.34 -36.59 -4.86
C ASN A 792 -22.07 -35.95 -6.05
N GLU A 793 -21.47 -34.95 -6.70
CA GLU A 793 -21.97 -34.35 -7.95
C GLU A 793 -21.55 -35.16 -9.18
N GLY A 794 -20.77 -36.23 -9.00
CA GLY A 794 -20.20 -37.02 -10.09
C GLY A 794 -18.92 -36.42 -10.67
N ALA A 795 -18.39 -35.34 -10.08
CA ALA A 795 -17.24 -34.63 -10.61
C ALA A 795 -15.93 -35.37 -10.33
N THR A 796 -15.03 -35.41 -11.32
CA THR A 796 -13.68 -36.01 -11.23
C THR A 796 -12.62 -34.97 -10.89
N ALA A 797 -11.41 -35.42 -10.54
CA ALA A 797 -10.26 -34.53 -10.31
C ALA A 797 -9.98 -33.62 -11.53
N LEU A 798 -10.12 -34.15 -12.75
CA LEU A 798 -9.91 -33.38 -13.98
C LEU A 798 -10.91 -32.21 -14.09
N MET A 799 -12.18 -32.42 -13.72
CA MET A 799 -13.18 -31.36 -13.71
C MET A 799 -12.90 -30.32 -12.64
N LEU A 800 -12.56 -30.75 -11.41
CA LEU A 800 -12.29 -29.84 -10.30
C LEU A 800 -11.06 -28.95 -10.55
N ALA A 801 -10.00 -29.51 -11.15
CA ALA A 801 -8.79 -28.77 -11.49
C ALA A 801 -9.03 -27.63 -12.50
N THR A 802 -10.09 -27.71 -13.31
CA THR A 802 -10.44 -26.68 -14.30
C THR A 802 -11.27 -25.52 -13.74
N LYS A 803 -11.73 -25.62 -12.49
CA LYS A 803 -12.62 -24.63 -11.86
C LYS A 803 -11.90 -23.34 -11.45
N ARG A 804 -10.58 -23.40 -11.25
CA ARG A 804 -9.76 -22.24 -10.90
C ARG A 804 -9.03 -21.70 -12.12
N SER A 805 -8.92 -20.37 -12.20
CA SER A 805 -8.38 -19.66 -13.37
C SER A 805 -6.95 -19.13 -13.18
N ASP A 806 -6.30 -19.50 -12.07
CA ASP A 806 -5.02 -18.98 -11.60
C ASP A 806 -3.84 -19.93 -11.88
N ASP A 807 -4.03 -21.02 -12.61
CA ASP A 807 -2.95 -21.92 -13.05
C ASP A 807 -2.30 -21.44 -14.37
N PRO A 808 -1.08 -20.86 -14.35
CA PRO A 808 -0.41 -20.43 -15.57
C PRO A 808 0.03 -21.61 -16.44
N ASP A 809 0.28 -22.79 -15.88
CA ASP A 809 0.87 -23.91 -16.63
C ASP A 809 -0.09 -25.08 -16.82
N ALA A 810 -1.29 -25.01 -16.23
CA ALA A 810 -2.25 -26.11 -16.19
C ALA A 810 -1.61 -27.40 -15.68
N THR A 811 -0.71 -27.31 -14.70
CA THR A 811 0.17 -28.41 -14.28
C THR A 811 -0.62 -29.62 -13.80
N LYS A 812 -1.57 -29.42 -12.88
CA LYS A 812 -2.42 -30.51 -12.36
C LYS A 812 -3.23 -31.18 -13.49
N ILE A 813 -3.72 -30.39 -14.44
CA ILE A 813 -4.47 -30.89 -15.61
C ILE A 813 -3.55 -31.75 -16.48
N LYS A 814 -2.36 -31.25 -16.83
CA LYS A 814 -1.37 -31.99 -17.61
C LYS A 814 -0.94 -33.29 -16.92
N THR A 815 -0.74 -33.26 -15.59
CA THR A 815 -0.43 -34.46 -14.79
C THR A 815 -1.54 -35.49 -14.92
N ILE A 816 -2.82 -35.09 -14.76
CA ILE A 816 -3.96 -36.00 -14.93
C ILE A 816 -4.03 -36.55 -16.36
N LEU A 817 -3.91 -35.69 -17.38
CA LEU A 817 -3.98 -36.09 -18.79
C LEU A 817 -2.84 -37.03 -19.21
N SER A 818 -1.69 -36.95 -18.55
CA SER A 818 -0.54 -37.83 -18.79
C SER A 818 -0.68 -39.21 -18.17
N HIS A 819 -1.62 -39.39 -17.24
CA HIS A 819 -1.81 -40.64 -16.53
C HIS A 819 -2.62 -41.63 -17.38
N SER A 820 -2.07 -42.82 -17.63
CA SER A 820 -2.61 -43.79 -18.61
C SER A 820 -4.03 -44.31 -18.33
N GLY A 821 -4.55 -44.07 -17.12
CA GLY A 821 -5.90 -44.48 -16.70
C GLY A 821 -6.91 -43.33 -16.63
N ALA A 822 -6.56 -42.10 -16.99
CA ALA A 822 -7.45 -40.95 -16.86
C ALA A 822 -8.59 -40.97 -17.89
N GLU A 823 -9.84 -40.90 -17.41
CA GLU A 823 -11.03 -40.76 -18.26
C GLU A 823 -11.25 -39.29 -18.66
N VAL A 824 -10.64 -38.87 -19.76
CA VAL A 824 -10.65 -37.45 -20.19
C VAL A 824 -12.04 -36.89 -20.53
N ASN A 825 -12.96 -37.75 -20.95
CA ASN A 825 -14.35 -37.41 -21.29
C ASN A 825 -15.36 -37.89 -20.24
N ALA A 826 -14.93 -38.20 -19.02
CA ALA A 826 -15.86 -38.45 -17.93
C ALA A 826 -16.82 -37.26 -17.79
N HIS A 827 -18.05 -37.54 -17.35
CA HIS A 827 -19.08 -36.53 -17.12
C HIS A 827 -19.64 -36.63 -15.70
N ASP A 828 -20.02 -35.47 -15.15
CA ASP A 828 -20.69 -35.38 -13.85
C ASP A 828 -22.16 -35.83 -13.93
N ASN A 829 -22.92 -35.65 -12.86
CA ASN A 829 -24.34 -36.00 -12.80
C ASN A 829 -25.21 -35.16 -13.74
N GLU A 830 -24.75 -34.00 -14.21
CA GLU A 830 -25.43 -33.15 -15.20
C GLU A 830 -24.97 -33.43 -16.64
N GLY A 831 -24.04 -34.39 -16.83
CA GLY A 831 -23.48 -34.68 -18.16
C GLY A 831 -22.37 -33.72 -18.58
N ARG A 832 -21.83 -32.91 -17.66
CA ARG A 832 -20.79 -31.93 -17.94
C ARG A 832 -19.40 -32.57 -17.91
N THR A 833 -18.58 -32.28 -18.92
CA THR A 833 -17.17 -32.73 -19.00
C THR A 833 -16.21 -31.69 -18.44
N ALA A 834 -14.93 -32.05 -18.25
CA ALA A 834 -13.91 -31.10 -17.79
C ALA A 834 -13.77 -29.87 -18.71
N LEU A 835 -13.92 -30.04 -20.02
CA LEU A 835 -13.92 -28.92 -20.98
C LEU A 835 -15.10 -27.97 -20.75
N MET A 836 -16.29 -28.49 -20.39
CA MET A 836 -17.44 -27.66 -20.05
C MET A 836 -17.24 -26.90 -18.74
N TYR A 837 -16.64 -27.54 -17.71
CA TYR A 837 -16.28 -26.87 -16.46
C TYR A 837 -15.35 -25.68 -16.70
N ALA A 838 -14.32 -25.86 -17.53
CA ALA A 838 -13.39 -24.79 -17.90
C ALA A 838 -14.09 -23.61 -18.63
N CYS A 839 -15.09 -23.91 -19.46
CA CYS A 839 -15.85 -22.91 -20.21
C CYS A 839 -16.91 -22.18 -19.37
N HIS A 840 -17.47 -22.83 -18.33
CA HIS A 840 -18.58 -22.32 -17.52
C HIS A 840 -18.20 -21.26 -16.47
N GLY A 841 -16.93 -21.18 -16.06
CA GLY A 841 -16.51 -20.34 -14.92
C GLY A 841 -16.91 -18.85 -14.99
N ASN A 842 -17.28 -18.25 -13.86
CA ASN A 842 -17.68 -16.84 -13.77
C ASN A 842 -16.49 -15.84 -13.63
N GLY A 843 -15.24 -16.33 -13.58
CA GLY A 843 -14.02 -15.54 -13.43
C GLY A 843 -13.23 -15.31 -14.73
N ALA A 844 -11.92 -15.03 -14.64
CA ALA A 844 -11.03 -14.99 -15.81
C ALA A 844 -11.05 -16.33 -16.56
N ALA A 845 -11.00 -16.31 -17.90
CA ALA A 845 -11.03 -17.53 -18.70
C ALA A 845 -9.74 -18.35 -18.49
N PRO A 846 -9.83 -19.63 -18.11
CA PRO A 846 -8.65 -20.47 -17.88
C PRO A 846 -8.12 -20.97 -19.23
N PHE A 847 -7.60 -20.05 -20.06
CA PHE A 847 -7.18 -20.36 -21.43
C PHE A 847 -6.18 -21.53 -21.48
N ASN A 848 -5.23 -21.55 -20.56
CA ASN A 848 -4.19 -22.60 -20.51
C ASN A 848 -4.78 -23.97 -20.15
N ALA A 849 -5.81 -24.02 -19.30
CA ALA A 849 -6.54 -25.26 -19.00
C ALA A 849 -7.27 -25.79 -20.23
N ILE A 850 -7.90 -24.89 -21.00
CA ILE A 850 -8.67 -25.23 -22.19
C ILE A 850 -7.74 -25.66 -23.32
N GLU A 851 -6.63 -24.96 -23.52
CA GLU A 851 -5.57 -25.36 -24.44
C GLU A 851 -4.99 -26.73 -24.06
N ALA A 852 -4.66 -26.95 -22.78
CA ALA A 852 -4.13 -28.24 -22.32
C ALA A 852 -5.11 -29.40 -22.58
N LEU A 853 -6.42 -29.19 -22.35
CA LEU A 853 -7.46 -30.16 -22.67
C LEU A 853 -7.57 -30.40 -24.18
N LEU A 854 -7.63 -29.36 -25.00
CA LEU A 854 -7.81 -29.46 -26.46
C LEU A 854 -6.57 -30.02 -27.19
N MET A 855 -5.38 -29.86 -26.62
CA MET A 855 -4.15 -30.49 -27.12
C MET A 855 -4.16 -32.01 -26.95
N ASN A 856 -4.95 -32.55 -26.01
CA ASN A 856 -5.14 -33.99 -25.91
C ASN A 856 -6.16 -34.45 -26.98
N PRO A 857 -5.76 -35.33 -27.93
CA PRO A 857 -6.62 -35.76 -29.03
C PRO A 857 -7.85 -36.57 -28.57
N GLU A 858 -7.80 -37.15 -27.37
CA GLU A 858 -8.89 -37.95 -26.81
C GLU A 858 -10.02 -37.09 -26.24
N VAL A 859 -9.80 -35.79 -26.01
CA VAL A 859 -10.85 -34.87 -25.52
C VAL A 859 -11.87 -34.58 -26.62
N ASP A 860 -13.13 -34.93 -26.33
CA ASP A 860 -14.27 -34.68 -27.20
C ASP A 860 -14.94 -33.34 -26.83
N ALA A 861 -14.82 -32.37 -27.74
CA ALA A 861 -15.41 -31.04 -27.59
C ALA A 861 -16.92 -30.99 -27.90
N HIS A 862 -17.47 -32.03 -28.54
CA HIS A 862 -18.85 -32.05 -29.05
C HIS A 862 -19.85 -32.70 -28.10
N VAL A 863 -19.40 -33.17 -26.93
CA VAL A 863 -20.28 -33.71 -25.89
C VAL A 863 -21.34 -32.66 -25.53
N LEU A 864 -22.55 -33.14 -25.26
CA LEU A 864 -23.65 -32.33 -24.77
C LEU A 864 -24.00 -32.76 -23.35
N ASP A 865 -24.21 -31.79 -22.47
CA ASP A 865 -24.75 -32.03 -21.14
C ASP A 865 -26.24 -32.43 -21.20
N ARG A 866 -26.85 -32.73 -20.04
CA ARG A 866 -28.27 -33.10 -19.95
C ARG A 866 -29.22 -32.00 -20.41
N SER A 867 -28.78 -30.75 -20.43
CA SER A 867 -29.54 -29.60 -20.94
C SER A 867 -29.32 -29.38 -22.45
N GLY A 868 -28.49 -30.19 -23.10
CA GLY A 868 -28.13 -30.06 -24.51
C GLY A 868 -27.14 -28.94 -24.79
N TRP A 869 -26.27 -28.61 -23.83
CA TRP A 869 -25.22 -27.60 -23.92
C TRP A 869 -23.86 -28.24 -24.14
N SER A 870 -23.16 -27.75 -25.16
CA SER A 870 -21.76 -28.07 -25.44
C SER A 870 -20.81 -27.12 -24.71
N ALA A 871 -19.51 -27.44 -24.71
CA ALA A 871 -18.48 -26.51 -24.23
C ALA A 871 -18.53 -25.14 -24.95
N LEU A 872 -18.88 -25.14 -26.26
CA LEU A 872 -19.05 -23.91 -27.05
C LEU A 872 -20.26 -23.09 -26.57
N ASP A 873 -21.36 -23.74 -26.19
CA ASP A 873 -22.53 -23.05 -25.62
C ASP A 873 -22.18 -22.35 -24.29
N PHE A 874 -21.42 -23.03 -23.42
CA PHE A 874 -20.93 -22.44 -22.17
C PHE A 874 -19.95 -21.29 -22.40
N ALA A 875 -19.04 -21.43 -23.36
CA ALA A 875 -18.10 -20.37 -23.73
C ALA A 875 -18.82 -19.10 -24.20
N CYS A 876 -19.80 -19.24 -25.10
CA CYS A 876 -20.58 -18.11 -25.62
C CYS A 876 -21.35 -17.38 -24.52
N THR A 877 -21.90 -18.10 -23.54
CA THR A 877 -22.81 -17.53 -22.54
C THR A 877 -22.11 -16.97 -21.29
N ARG A 878 -20.78 -17.00 -21.28
CA ARG A 878 -19.94 -16.54 -20.17
C ARG A 878 -20.00 -15.01 -19.99
N LYS A 879 -20.32 -14.56 -18.77
CA LYS A 879 -20.36 -13.14 -18.37
C LYS A 879 -18.96 -12.56 -18.12
N SER A 880 -18.06 -12.61 -19.10
CA SER A 880 -16.70 -12.04 -18.99
C SER A 880 -16.53 -10.80 -19.88
N LYS A 881 -15.42 -10.06 -19.75
CA LYS A 881 -15.09 -8.95 -20.67
C LYS A 881 -15.15 -9.48 -22.11
N GLN A 882 -15.83 -8.77 -23.00
CA GLN A 882 -16.18 -9.23 -24.36
C GLN A 882 -14.99 -9.80 -25.16
N GLY A 883 -13.78 -9.27 -24.97
CA GLY A 883 -12.56 -9.80 -25.62
C GLY A 883 -12.11 -11.19 -25.16
N ALA A 884 -12.32 -11.56 -23.88
CA ALA A 884 -11.95 -12.88 -23.36
C ALA A 884 -12.90 -13.98 -23.84
N THR A 885 -14.20 -13.65 -23.96
CA THR A 885 -15.20 -14.56 -24.54
C THR A 885 -14.90 -14.85 -26.02
N ASN A 886 -14.49 -13.84 -26.81
CA ASN A 886 -14.15 -14.02 -28.23
C ASN A 886 -12.97 -14.98 -28.41
N ARG A 887 -11.87 -14.74 -27.69
CA ARG A 887 -10.67 -15.60 -27.75
C ARG A 887 -10.96 -17.04 -27.35
N LEU A 888 -11.85 -17.25 -26.38
CA LEU A 888 -12.27 -18.58 -25.94
C LEU A 888 -13.03 -19.33 -27.04
N VAL A 889 -13.98 -18.65 -27.68
CA VAL A 889 -14.76 -19.20 -28.79
C VAL A 889 -13.83 -19.51 -29.98
N GLU A 890 -12.89 -18.63 -30.29
CA GLU A 890 -11.87 -18.86 -31.33
C GLU A 890 -11.04 -20.11 -31.04
N LEU A 891 -10.54 -20.28 -29.81
CA LEU A 891 -9.76 -21.47 -29.42
C LEU A 891 -10.55 -22.78 -29.62
N LEU A 892 -11.83 -22.80 -29.22
CA LEU A 892 -12.68 -23.99 -29.41
C LEU A 892 -12.93 -24.28 -30.89
N LEU A 893 -13.17 -23.25 -31.71
CA LEU A 893 -13.41 -23.39 -33.15
C LEU A 893 -12.13 -23.73 -33.93
N PHE A 894 -10.96 -23.32 -33.45
CA PHE A 894 -9.68 -23.56 -34.12
C PHE A 894 -9.17 -24.99 -33.91
N HIS A 895 -9.33 -25.55 -32.71
CA HIS A 895 -8.73 -26.84 -32.35
C HIS A 895 -9.54 -28.08 -32.78
N ARG A 896 -10.82 -27.95 -33.15
CA ARG A 896 -11.70 -29.07 -33.54
C ARG A 896 -12.70 -28.66 -34.63
N GLN A 897 -13.12 -29.62 -35.48
CA GLN A 897 -14.15 -29.39 -36.49
C GLN A 897 -15.54 -29.48 -35.85
N TRP A 898 -16.32 -28.39 -35.88
CA TRP A 898 -17.66 -28.35 -35.31
C TRP A 898 -18.75 -28.56 -36.35
N ASP A 899 -19.82 -29.27 -35.97
CA ASP A 899 -21.05 -29.36 -36.76
C ASP A 899 -21.66 -27.95 -36.95
N PRO A 900 -21.95 -27.53 -38.20
CA PRO A 900 -22.61 -26.26 -38.48
C PRO A 900 -23.91 -26.04 -37.69
N ILE A 901 -24.64 -27.11 -37.34
CA ILE A 901 -25.85 -27.04 -36.53
C ILE A 901 -25.52 -26.71 -35.06
N ALA A 902 -24.42 -27.25 -34.52
CA ALA A 902 -23.94 -26.95 -33.17
C ALA A 902 -23.44 -25.50 -33.08
N VAL A 903 -22.67 -25.04 -34.07
CA VAL A 903 -22.22 -23.63 -34.16
C VAL A 903 -23.43 -22.69 -34.23
N ARG A 904 -24.40 -23.00 -35.10
CA ARG A 904 -25.64 -22.20 -35.22
C ARG A 904 -26.41 -22.14 -33.90
N ARG A 905 -26.52 -23.25 -33.17
CA ARG A 905 -27.20 -23.32 -31.87
C ARG A 905 -26.52 -22.44 -30.82
N ALA A 906 -25.19 -22.53 -30.71
CA ALA A 906 -24.40 -21.74 -29.76
C ALA A 906 -24.50 -20.23 -30.06
N VAL A 907 -24.46 -19.85 -31.34
CA VAL A 907 -24.62 -18.45 -31.76
C VAL A 907 -26.03 -17.92 -31.49
N LEU A 908 -27.07 -18.72 -31.73
CA LEU A 908 -28.44 -18.32 -31.40
C LEU A 908 -28.63 -18.11 -29.89
N ARG A 909 -28.02 -18.96 -29.05
CA ARG A 909 -28.03 -18.82 -27.59
C ARG A 909 -27.23 -17.60 -27.10
N PHE A 910 -26.14 -17.24 -27.80
CA PHE A 910 -25.39 -16.01 -27.56
C PHE A 910 -26.23 -14.75 -27.83
N ILE A 911 -26.89 -14.69 -28.98
CA ILE A 911 -27.69 -13.54 -29.43
C ILE A 911 -28.96 -13.35 -28.56
N ALA A 912 -29.48 -14.43 -27.96
CA ALA A 912 -30.68 -14.40 -27.14
C ALA A 912 -30.48 -13.81 -25.73
N GLN A 913 -29.26 -13.45 -25.33
CA GLN A 913 -29.01 -12.91 -23.98
C GLN A 913 -29.51 -11.46 -23.82
N PRO A 914 -30.21 -11.13 -22.71
CA PRO A 914 -30.86 -9.82 -22.53
C PRO A 914 -29.90 -8.66 -22.22
N THR A 915 -28.57 -8.87 -22.12
CA THR A 915 -27.64 -7.87 -21.56
C THR A 915 -26.43 -7.48 -22.41
N THR A 916 -26.28 -7.89 -23.68
CA THR A 916 -25.08 -7.52 -24.45
C THR A 916 -25.35 -6.43 -25.49
N ASN A 917 -24.74 -5.27 -25.22
CA ASN A 917 -24.45 -4.24 -26.21
C ASN A 917 -23.77 -4.87 -27.44
N ILE A 918 -24.21 -4.39 -28.60
CA ILE A 918 -23.89 -4.83 -29.96
C ILE A 918 -22.36 -4.88 -30.17
N LEU A 919 -21.89 -6.01 -30.73
CA LEU A 919 -20.50 -6.28 -31.15
C LEU A 919 -19.92 -5.19 -32.07
N TYR A 920 -18.78 -4.60 -31.70
CA TYR A 920 -17.80 -4.07 -32.65
C TYR A 920 -16.60 -5.01 -32.64
N TRP A 921 -16.37 -5.73 -33.74
CA TRP A 921 -15.12 -6.42 -34.02
C TRP A 921 -14.19 -5.42 -34.74
N SER A 922 -12.99 -5.21 -34.19
CA SER A 922 -11.94 -4.41 -34.83
C SER A 922 -11.15 -5.27 -35.81
N PRO A 923 -10.82 -4.77 -37.03
CA PRO A 923 -10.23 -5.54 -38.13
C PRO A 923 -8.69 -5.75 -38.06
N ASP A 924 -8.04 -5.55 -36.92
CA ASP A 924 -6.58 -5.61 -36.84
C ASP A 924 -6.08 -6.94 -36.25
N GLY A 925 -6.11 -8.00 -37.06
CA GLY A 925 -5.50 -9.26 -36.71
C GLY A 925 -5.95 -10.42 -37.58
N ILE A 926 -5.34 -10.54 -38.77
CA ILE A 926 -5.06 -11.76 -39.57
C ILE A 926 -5.05 -11.38 -41.05
N ASP A 927 -3.84 -11.33 -41.59
CA ASP A 927 -3.48 -11.10 -42.99
C ASP A 927 -3.85 -12.32 -43.87
N PHE A 928 -5.15 -12.55 -44.06
CA PHE A 928 -5.63 -13.58 -45.01
C PHE A 928 -6.77 -13.12 -45.95
N ALA A 929 -7.21 -11.87 -45.85
CA ALA A 929 -8.29 -11.32 -46.69
C ALA A 929 -7.82 -10.19 -47.65
N SER A 930 -6.51 -10.00 -47.84
CA SER A 930 -5.96 -8.87 -48.61
C SER A 930 -5.90 -9.09 -50.14
N ARG A 931 -6.59 -10.09 -50.71
CA ARG A 931 -6.56 -10.35 -52.17
C ARG A 931 -7.89 -10.42 -52.92
N LEU A 932 -9.03 -10.21 -52.27
CA LEU A 932 -10.31 -10.09 -52.99
C LEU A 932 -11.12 -8.92 -52.45
N ILE A 933 -11.04 -7.78 -53.14
CA ILE A 933 -12.14 -6.91 -53.59
C ILE A 933 -11.51 -5.57 -53.98
N SER A 934 -11.25 -5.46 -55.27
CA SER A 934 -10.98 -4.21 -55.97
C SER A 934 -12.29 -3.48 -56.27
N ARG A 935 -12.34 -2.17 -55.96
CA ARG A 935 -13.19 -1.11 -56.56
C ARG A 935 -14.68 -1.41 -56.77
N GLU A 936 -15.53 -0.77 -55.96
CA GLU A 936 -16.59 0.14 -56.45
C GLU A 936 -17.09 1.02 -55.29
N ARG A 937 -17.08 2.34 -55.49
CA ARG A 937 -17.71 3.33 -54.60
C ARG A 937 -19.08 3.66 -55.17
N SER A 938 -20.15 3.44 -54.40
CA SER A 938 -21.41 4.19 -54.57
C SER A 938 -22.08 4.41 -53.20
N PRO A 939 -22.73 5.56 -52.93
CA PRO A 939 -23.27 5.89 -51.62
C PRO A 939 -24.81 5.74 -51.57
N ALA A 940 -25.33 4.74 -50.87
CA ALA A 940 -26.72 4.72 -50.37
C ALA A 940 -26.95 3.57 -49.35
N THR A 941 -26.92 3.93 -48.07
CA THR A 941 -27.70 3.37 -46.94
C THR A 941 -28.16 1.91 -46.99
N PHE A 942 -27.33 0.98 -46.50
CA PHE A 942 -27.74 -0.29 -45.87
C PHE A 942 -26.57 -0.81 -45.00
N ASP A 943 -26.63 -0.64 -43.68
CA ASP A 943 -25.67 -1.29 -42.76
C ASP A 943 -26.09 -2.74 -42.55
N THR A 944 -25.81 -3.57 -43.56
CA THR A 944 -25.97 -5.02 -43.47
C THR A 944 -24.61 -5.59 -43.09
N PHE A 945 -24.41 -5.96 -41.83
CA PHE A 945 -23.18 -6.63 -41.41
C PHE A 945 -23.28 -8.11 -41.77
N VAL A 946 -22.43 -8.55 -42.70
CA VAL A 946 -22.30 -9.95 -43.10
C VAL A 946 -21.06 -10.52 -42.41
N TRP A 947 -21.26 -11.49 -41.51
CA TRP A 947 -20.15 -12.24 -40.91
C TRP A 947 -19.87 -13.48 -41.76
N THR A 948 -18.60 -13.69 -42.09
CA THR A 948 -18.11 -14.93 -42.71
C THR A 948 -17.10 -15.59 -41.79
N LEU A 949 -17.51 -16.63 -41.06
CA LEU A 949 -16.58 -17.61 -40.51
C LEU A 949 -16.23 -18.55 -41.66
N SER A 950 -14.98 -18.50 -42.13
CA SER A 950 -14.49 -19.38 -43.20
C SER A 950 -13.71 -20.54 -42.57
N HIS A 951 -14.29 -21.74 -42.62
CA HIS A 951 -13.58 -23.02 -42.54
C HIS A 951 -13.66 -23.66 -43.95
N PRO A 952 -12.74 -24.53 -44.38
CA PRO A 952 -12.66 -25.02 -45.77
C PRO A 952 -13.98 -25.61 -46.30
N ASP A 953 -14.84 -26.14 -45.43
CA ASP A 953 -16.06 -26.85 -45.81
C ASP A 953 -17.36 -26.27 -45.22
N THR A 954 -17.33 -25.10 -44.57
CA THR A 954 -18.56 -24.47 -44.03
C THR A 954 -18.44 -22.94 -43.96
N VAL A 955 -19.39 -22.25 -44.59
CA VAL A 955 -19.59 -20.80 -44.47
C VAL A 955 -20.93 -20.57 -43.78
N VAL A 956 -20.90 -20.01 -42.56
CA VAL A 956 -22.11 -19.56 -41.87
C VAL A 956 -22.24 -18.05 -42.07
N LEU A 957 -23.31 -17.63 -42.77
CA LEU A 957 -23.65 -16.23 -42.97
C LEU A 957 -24.66 -15.79 -41.91
N LEU A 958 -24.27 -14.89 -41.03
CA LEU A 958 -25.19 -14.16 -40.15
C LEU A 958 -25.32 -12.73 -40.66
N GLY A 959 -26.53 -12.36 -41.06
CA GLY A 959 -26.91 -10.98 -41.37
C GLY A 959 -27.84 -10.44 -40.28
N TYR A 960 -27.52 -9.28 -39.71
CA TYR A 960 -28.40 -8.56 -38.79
C TYR A 960 -28.82 -7.23 -39.44
N ALA A 961 -30.13 -6.95 -39.47
CA ALA A 961 -30.69 -5.68 -39.93
C ALA A 961 -31.27 -4.92 -38.73
N LEU A 962 -30.62 -3.82 -38.32
CA LEU A 962 -31.12 -2.93 -37.26
C LEU A 962 -32.22 -2.02 -37.83
N ARG A 963 -33.49 -2.29 -37.50
CA ARG A 963 -34.54 -1.27 -37.52
C ARG A 963 -34.88 -0.91 -36.07
N ARG A 964 -34.81 0.39 -35.74
CA ARG A 964 -35.32 0.90 -34.45
C ARG A 964 -36.76 0.40 -34.29
N GLN A 965 -36.98 -0.48 -33.30
CA GLN A 965 -38.25 -0.99 -32.79
C GLN A 965 -38.94 -2.22 -33.43
N CYS A 966 -38.27 -3.08 -34.20
CA CYS A 966 -38.80 -4.43 -34.49
C CYS A 966 -37.69 -5.50 -34.51
N LYS A 967 -37.83 -6.55 -33.68
CA LYS A 967 -36.99 -7.76 -33.73
C LYS A 967 -37.47 -8.64 -34.89
N VAL A 968 -36.69 -8.76 -35.95
CA VAL A 968 -36.85 -9.83 -36.95
C VAL A 968 -35.50 -10.48 -37.18
N SER A 969 -35.39 -11.77 -36.87
CA SER A 969 -34.20 -12.58 -37.12
C SER A 969 -34.44 -13.48 -38.33
N THR A 970 -33.68 -13.27 -39.41
CA THR A 970 -33.67 -14.19 -40.57
C THR A 970 -32.25 -14.71 -40.75
N VAL A 971 -32.08 -16.04 -40.72
CA VAL A 971 -30.79 -16.72 -40.94
C VAL A 971 -30.86 -17.45 -42.28
N LEU A 972 -29.98 -17.11 -43.22
CA LEU A 972 -29.83 -17.79 -44.51
C LEU A 972 -28.67 -18.79 -44.44
N THR A 973 -28.96 -20.07 -44.69
CA THR A 973 -27.95 -21.13 -44.85
C THR A 973 -27.77 -21.46 -46.33
N LEU A 974 -26.55 -21.32 -46.85
CA LEU A 974 -26.16 -21.84 -48.18
C LEU A 974 -25.24 -23.06 -47.97
N THR A 975 -25.73 -24.25 -48.31
CA THR A 975 -24.92 -25.48 -48.42
C THR A 975 -24.41 -25.61 -49.85
N ASN A 976 -23.09 -25.64 -50.05
CA ASN A 976 -22.51 -25.69 -51.40
C ASN A 976 -22.25 -27.15 -51.83
N CYS A 977 -22.95 -27.59 -52.87
CA CYS A 977 -22.66 -28.82 -53.60
C CYS A 977 -21.76 -28.50 -54.82
N GLY A 978 -20.56 -29.08 -54.89
CA GLY A 978 -19.93 -29.53 -56.13
C GLY A 978 -19.12 -28.55 -57.02
N LEU A 979 -17.79 -28.76 -57.04
CA LEU A 979 -16.88 -28.89 -58.20
C LEU A 979 -16.86 -27.81 -59.33
N LEU A 980 -15.73 -27.07 -59.38
CA LEU A 980 -14.84 -26.59 -60.49
C LEU A 980 -15.23 -26.80 -62.00
N PRO A 981 -14.59 -26.14 -63.02
CA PRO A 981 -13.50 -25.12 -63.01
C PRO A 981 -13.62 -23.93 -64.02
N SER A 982 -12.79 -22.89 -63.79
CA SER A 982 -12.09 -21.98 -64.76
C SER A 982 -12.83 -21.33 -65.95
N TRP A 983 -12.60 -20.03 -66.20
CA TRP A 983 -12.24 -19.50 -67.55
C TRP A 983 -11.77 -18.03 -67.56
N GLU A 984 -11.00 -17.73 -68.60
CA GLU A 984 -10.09 -16.60 -68.84
C GLU A 984 -10.74 -15.25 -69.18
N SER A 985 -9.91 -14.20 -69.16
CA SER A 985 -10.25 -12.82 -69.52
C SER A 985 -10.58 -12.64 -71.00
N ILE A 986 -11.69 -11.97 -71.33
CA ILE A 986 -11.89 -11.27 -72.61
C ILE A 986 -12.60 -9.92 -72.37
N GLY A 987 -12.16 -8.92 -73.14
CA GLY A 987 -12.42 -7.50 -72.95
C GLY A 987 -13.82 -6.99 -73.30
N GLY A 988 -13.97 -5.70 -72.96
CA GLY A 988 -15.09 -4.78 -73.15
C GLY A 988 -16.22 -5.08 -74.15
N GLY A 989 -17.43 -4.81 -73.68
CA GLY A 989 -18.59 -4.56 -74.53
C GLY A 989 -19.88 -4.51 -73.71
N ARG A 990 -20.47 -3.31 -73.54
CA ARG A 990 -21.84 -3.17 -73.02
C ARG A 990 -22.83 -3.81 -73.99
N ARG A 991 -23.62 -4.79 -73.55
CA ARG A 991 -24.98 -5.05 -74.05
C ARG A 991 -25.89 -5.50 -72.90
N HIS A 992 -27.03 -4.83 -72.77
CA HIS A 992 -28.16 -5.22 -71.94
C HIS A 992 -28.80 -6.53 -72.45
N CYS A 993 -29.21 -7.40 -71.53
CA CYS A 993 -30.38 -8.27 -71.66
C CYS A 993 -31.03 -8.45 -70.28
N SER A 994 -32.35 -8.60 -70.30
CA SER A 994 -33.37 -8.37 -69.28
C SER A 994 -33.64 -9.53 -68.33
N CYS A 995 -34.02 -9.16 -67.10
CA CYS A 995 -35.00 -9.71 -66.15
C CYS A 995 -35.50 -11.17 -66.19
N ASP A 996 -35.77 -11.62 -64.95
CA ASP A 996 -36.80 -12.58 -64.49
C ASP A 996 -36.42 -14.06 -64.38
N GLU A 997 -36.14 -14.52 -63.15
CA GLU A 997 -37.07 -15.34 -62.35
C GLU A 997 -36.41 -15.72 -61.00
N TYR A 998 -36.96 -15.20 -59.89
CA TYR A 998 -37.28 -15.91 -58.63
C TYR A 998 -37.88 -14.89 -57.65
N CYS A 999 -39.21 -14.93 -57.54
CA CYS A 999 -40.02 -14.09 -56.65
C CYS A 999 -39.81 -14.42 -55.16
N LEU A 1000 -39.58 -13.39 -54.35
CA LEU A 1000 -39.86 -13.37 -52.92
C LEU A 1000 -41.30 -12.87 -52.71
N THR A 1001 -42.18 -13.71 -52.17
CA THR A 1001 -43.51 -13.27 -51.71
C THR A 1001 -43.45 -12.87 -50.24
N PHE A 1002 -43.73 -11.60 -49.96
CA PHE A 1002 -44.10 -11.08 -48.63
C PHE A 1002 -45.63 -11.04 -48.55
N SER A 1003 -46.21 -11.47 -47.43
CA SER A 1003 -47.61 -11.22 -47.11
C SER A 1003 -47.72 -10.65 -45.69
N ASP A 1004 -47.93 -9.34 -45.61
CA ASP A 1004 -48.55 -8.69 -44.45
C ASP A 1004 -50.05 -8.59 -44.72
N SER A 1005 -50.87 -9.02 -43.77
CA SER A 1005 -52.27 -8.59 -43.66
C SER A 1005 -52.70 -8.58 -42.20
N ASP A 1006 -53.15 -7.40 -41.77
CA ASP A 1006 -53.78 -6.98 -40.52
C ASP A 1006 -54.59 -8.02 -39.73
N ALA A 1007 -54.50 -7.99 -38.38
CA ALA A 1007 -55.60 -7.56 -37.51
C ALA A 1007 -55.33 -7.82 -36.01
N ALA A 1008 -55.84 -6.90 -35.20
CA ALA A 1008 -55.80 -6.77 -33.74
C ALA A 1008 -56.19 -8.00 -32.89
N CYS A 1009 -55.63 -8.08 -31.67
CA CYS A 1009 -56.41 -8.17 -30.43
C CYS A 1009 -55.53 -7.95 -29.17
N GLU A 1010 -56.09 -7.20 -28.22
CA GLU A 1010 -55.58 -6.79 -26.91
C GLU A 1010 -55.25 -7.97 -25.97
N LEU A 1011 -54.09 -7.92 -25.28
CA LEU A 1011 -53.89 -7.73 -23.82
C LEU A 1011 -52.39 -7.85 -23.46
#